data_AF-A0A9X1VNZ6-F1
#
_entry.id   AF-A0A9X1VNZ6-F1
#
_cell.length_a   1.000
_cell.length_b   1.000
_cell.length_c   1.000
_cell.angle_alpha   90.00
_cell.angle_beta   90.00
_cell.angle_gamma   90.00
#
_symmetry.space_group_name_H-M   'P 1'
#
loop_
_entity.id
_entity.type
_entity.pdbx_description
1 polymer ?
#
loop_
_entity_poly.entity_id
_entity_poly.type
_entity_poly.pdbx_seq_one_letter_code
_entity_poly.pdbx_strand_id
1 'polypeptide(L)'
;MFSTIFKQELKYWFHKPVFYIYISIFLLISFFLSATAAGIWDGITGTTGSSRIVNSPKGVFDLFNAFTVLIFFLFPSIIGVSIYRDFKSEMHTILYSYPFTKSNYLFAKFFSGIVVVSIIVLVIALGMIIGFRFPGTNSEIVGDFNVMAYLQTYLVYILPNILFFGAVVFAVVTFSRNIAAGFITVIILMFAQGAIASILSEPEQATLLAILDPFGSSASEYYTKYWTVSEQNELQLPIKEFIIYNRLLWLAISSLIFGLVYRYFKFGQNAISISFRKSKSERVTKSNFSGITRIILPKVTHNYSFIQNLKVMWKLSNIDFKYIFKSLPFICILIVGILMLVGTLFSSSEIFGTDTLPVTWQMLGGGNVFSLLVINICTFLYAGMLVQRARTAKISHLVDSTPIPNWTLLFSKLIALLKMQVVLLAVIMVSGMLFQVYKGYYNFEIGHYLKELYGLKFLNYIVWAFLAIFIQTLFKNQYLGLLVLLIIAIGIPFLSLVGIELSIFKYNEGPGYSYSDMNGYGSALSRYLWYKLYWILGGTLLLIVSILFWVRGLPNSFQERLQITLVRFKTPQKISFAIILLSFLTLGFTIYQETKSEEKNTASKQAELNAVKWEKTYKKYEDYKQPRIVAVKADVAIYPKQRTYKASAIYTMVNKTNKAIDSILLNHNSLESEFEFNKPNNLVLEDTVFNFDIYKFDKKIQPGDSLQLTIHVKSKENTMFEQKSPIRENGTFINNFGMFPSLGYSSGGELTDNKTRKKYDLPPNNLRPHPSDSTALGNTYISKDSDWIDFEATVSTSKDQIAIAPGYLQKEWTEGDRKYFHYKMDSKILNFYAFNSARYEVKKEMWNGISLEIYYHKPHDFNLDRMMKGMKASLAYNANNFSPYQHKQLRIIEFPRTAGTFAQSFANTIPFSEGFGFIADVDEENEDGVDYPFAVTVHEVAHQWWAHQVIGADVLGATMLSESMSEYVALKVLEHQHGKPKMRTFLKEALDSYLMQRTFETKREKPLMYNDGQGYIRYQKGSLVFYALSDYIGEKKLNGALKKYVEKVKFQEPPYTTSIEMVDYIRKVTPDSLQYVIKDMFETITLYKNRIVEATTTKLENGKYQVDIEFEVSKYRNDEKGKKFYGEKVGDTLTYKTEKMTKPVLSVPLADYIDIGIFTKEEIDGKKKEKELYLHKHKITKINNKITLIVDEKPTEVGVDPYNKLIDTQSEDNRRKL
;
A
#
# COMPACT_ATOMS: atom_id res chain seq x y z
N MET A 1 50.58 2.94 -20.65
CA MET A 1 50.30 2.27 -19.36
C MET A 1 48.82 2.23 -18.97
N PHE A 2 48.06 3.35 -18.99
CA PHE A 2 46.61 3.33 -18.72
C PHE A 2 45.86 2.26 -19.54
N SER A 3 45.99 2.32 -20.88
CA SER A 3 45.32 1.36 -21.80
C SER A 3 45.68 -0.09 -21.50
N THR A 4 46.93 -0.37 -21.11
CA THR A 4 47.40 -1.70 -20.74
C THR A 4 46.72 -2.21 -19.48
N ILE A 5 46.71 -1.42 -18.41
CA ILE A 5 46.04 -1.78 -17.14
C ILE A 5 44.54 -1.94 -17.36
N PHE A 6 43.92 -1.00 -18.07
CA PHE A 6 42.50 -1.02 -18.38
C PHE A 6 42.09 -2.26 -19.18
N LYS A 7 42.79 -2.60 -20.27
CA LYS A 7 42.54 -3.81 -21.06
C LYS A 7 42.75 -5.09 -20.24
N GLN A 8 43.77 -5.11 -19.37
CA GLN A 8 44.03 -6.26 -18.50
C GLN A 8 42.92 -6.47 -17.47
N GLU A 9 42.37 -5.39 -16.89
CA GLU A 9 41.20 -5.49 -16.00
C GLU A 9 39.96 -6.00 -16.73
N LEU A 10 39.68 -5.48 -17.93
CA LEU A 10 38.56 -5.98 -18.74
C LEU A 10 38.74 -7.46 -19.09
N LYS A 11 39.94 -7.85 -19.52
CA LYS A 11 40.27 -9.27 -19.80
C LYS A 11 40.05 -10.11 -18.55
N TYR A 12 40.49 -9.66 -17.38
CA TYR A 12 40.26 -10.37 -16.12
C TYR A 12 38.77 -10.59 -15.86
N TRP A 13 37.95 -9.53 -15.93
CA TRP A 13 36.52 -9.62 -15.65
C TRP A 13 35.80 -10.53 -16.64
N PHE A 14 36.10 -10.43 -17.94
CA PHE A 14 35.51 -11.28 -18.97
C PHE A 14 35.95 -12.76 -18.92
N HIS A 15 37.01 -13.10 -18.18
CA HIS A 15 37.38 -14.50 -17.93
C HIS A 15 36.81 -15.03 -16.60
N LYS A 16 36.15 -14.20 -15.79
CA LYS A 16 35.58 -14.63 -14.51
C LYS A 16 34.15 -15.13 -14.69
N PRO A 17 33.81 -16.32 -14.15
CA PRO A 17 32.42 -16.82 -14.17
C PRO A 17 31.41 -15.86 -13.54
N VAL A 18 31.82 -15.07 -12.53
CA VAL A 18 30.96 -14.12 -11.83
C VAL A 18 30.35 -13.08 -12.76
N PHE A 19 31.10 -12.61 -13.77
CA PHE A 19 30.59 -11.64 -14.75
C PHE A 19 29.40 -12.20 -15.52
N TYR A 20 29.55 -13.41 -16.06
CA TYR A 20 28.47 -14.09 -16.80
C TYR A 20 27.30 -14.48 -15.90
N ILE A 21 27.55 -14.87 -14.64
CA ILE A 21 26.47 -15.14 -13.67
C ILE A 21 25.62 -13.88 -13.45
N TYR A 22 26.24 -12.72 -13.25
CA TYR A 22 25.49 -11.48 -13.10
C TYR A 22 24.72 -11.12 -14.37
N ILE A 23 25.33 -11.21 -15.55
CA ILE A 23 24.63 -10.99 -16.83
C ILE A 23 23.41 -11.90 -16.95
N SER A 24 23.56 -13.21 -16.71
CA SER A 24 22.45 -14.16 -16.82
C SER A 24 21.34 -13.86 -15.82
N ILE A 25 21.68 -13.51 -14.58
CA ILE A 25 20.70 -13.16 -13.55
C ILE A 25 19.92 -11.90 -13.97
N PHE A 26 20.61 -10.82 -14.33
CA PHE A 26 19.95 -9.58 -14.71
C PHE A 26 19.14 -9.72 -16.01
N LEU A 27 19.63 -10.49 -16.98
CA LEU A 27 18.90 -10.80 -18.21
C LEU A 27 17.60 -11.57 -17.90
N LEU A 28 17.69 -12.65 -17.12
CA LEU A 28 16.52 -13.49 -16.81
C LEU A 28 15.50 -12.71 -15.98
N ILE A 29 15.92 -11.99 -14.94
CA ILE A 29 14.98 -11.26 -14.10
C ILE A 29 14.33 -10.11 -14.88
N SER A 30 15.09 -9.35 -15.67
CA SER A 30 14.52 -8.28 -16.51
C SER A 30 13.59 -8.81 -17.59
N PHE A 31 13.93 -9.96 -18.19
CA PHE A 31 13.04 -10.68 -19.09
C PHE A 31 11.73 -11.07 -18.39
N PHE A 32 11.80 -11.78 -17.27
CA PHE A 32 10.59 -12.25 -16.57
C PHE A 32 9.74 -11.09 -16.07
N LEU A 33 10.33 -10.04 -15.48
CA LEU A 33 9.57 -8.89 -14.99
C LEU A 33 8.91 -8.09 -16.13
N SER A 34 9.61 -7.88 -17.25
CA SER A 34 9.04 -7.17 -18.40
C SER A 34 7.97 -8.00 -19.13
N ALA A 35 8.19 -9.31 -19.32
CA ALA A 35 7.19 -10.21 -19.91
C ALA A 35 5.93 -10.31 -19.03
N THR A 36 6.11 -10.37 -17.71
CA THR A 36 5.03 -10.35 -16.73
C THR A 36 4.25 -9.04 -16.79
N ALA A 37 4.95 -7.90 -16.81
CA ALA A 37 4.31 -6.60 -16.95
C ALA A 37 3.51 -6.50 -18.26
N ALA A 38 4.04 -7.07 -19.35
CA ALA A 38 3.36 -7.17 -20.64
C ALA A 38 2.29 -8.27 -20.73
N GLY A 39 1.89 -8.88 -19.60
CA GLY A 39 0.74 -9.77 -19.53
C GLY A 39 0.97 -11.14 -20.17
N ILE A 40 2.21 -11.67 -20.15
CA ILE A 40 2.51 -13.03 -20.65
C ILE A 40 1.78 -14.14 -19.87
N TRP A 41 1.41 -13.86 -18.62
CA TRP A 41 0.75 -14.84 -17.75
C TRP A 41 -0.75 -14.65 -17.76
N ASP A 42 -1.44 -15.78 -17.79
CA ASP A 42 -2.77 -15.90 -18.38
C ASP A 42 -3.91 -15.88 -17.32
N GLY A 43 -3.68 -15.28 -16.15
CA GLY A 43 -4.62 -15.22 -15.03
C GLY A 43 -4.89 -13.79 -14.54
N ILE A 44 -5.96 -13.61 -13.75
CA ILE A 44 -6.40 -12.34 -13.13
C ILE A 44 -5.26 -11.57 -12.43
N THR A 45 -4.22 -12.27 -11.97
CA THR A 45 -3.07 -11.69 -11.27
C THR A 45 -2.03 -11.04 -12.19
N GLY A 46 -1.98 -11.42 -13.47
CA GLY A 46 -1.15 -10.77 -14.50
C GLY A 46 -1.92 -9.63 -15.15
N THR A 47 -1.30 -8.45 -15.30
CA THR A 47 -1.92 -7.29 -15.96
C THR A 47 -2.28 -7.58 -17.41
N THR A 48 -3.51 -8.04 -17.65
CA THR A 48 -4.07 -8.24 -19.00
C THR A 48 -4.82 -7.00 -19.49
N GLY A 49 -5.40 -6.21 -18.58
CA GLY A 49 -6.32 -5.11 -18.83
C GLY A 49 -5.88 -3.74 -18.32
N SER A 50 -4.78 -3.20 -18.86
CA SER A 50 -4.32 -1.84 -18.49
C SER A 50 -4.51 -0.84 -19.61
N SER A 51 -4.98 0.35 -19.25
CA SER A 51 -4.93 1.57 -20.07
C SER A 51 -3.50 2.10 -20.24
N ARG A 52 -2.54 1.62 -19.42
CA ARG A 52 -1.13 2.02 -19.43
C ARG A 52 -0.30 1.14 -20.37
N ILE A 53 0.51 1.77 -21.20
CA ILE A 53 1.52 1.12 -22.05
C ILE A 53 2.74 0.78 -21.20
N VAL A 54 3.08 -0.50 -21.10
CA VAL A 54 4.09 -1.01 -20.16
C VAL A 54 5.53 -0.66 -20.56
N ASN A 55 5.78 -0.47 -21.85
CA ASN A 55 7.06 -0.04 -22.40
C ASN A 55 7.08 1.46 -22.77
N SER A 56 6.19 2.27 -22.19
CA SER A 56 6.26 3.72 -22.31
C SER A 56 7.54 4.27 -21.66
N PRO A 57 7.95 5.53 -21.92
CA PRO A 57 9.13 6.11 -21.28
C PRO A 57 9.09 6.05 -19.75
N LYS A 58 7.92 6.31 -19.15
CA LYS A 58 7.71 6.16 -17.70
C LYS A 58 7.77 4.68 -17.27
N GLY A 59 7.15 3.77 -18.02
CA GLY A 59 7.19 2.33 -17.73
C GLY A 59 8.61 1.73 -17.77
N VAL A 60 9.41 2.13 -18.76
CA VAL A 60 10.82 1.74 -18.88
C VAL A 60 11.62 2.25 -17.69
N PHE A 61 11.46 3.53 -17.34
CA PHE A 61 12.12 4.13 -16.19
C PHE A 61 11.76 3.47 -14.85
N ASP A 62 10.47 3.21 -14.62
CA ASP A 62 10.00 2.56 -13.40
C ASP A 62 10.57 1.15 -13.26
N LEU A 63 10.60 0.38 -14.36
CA LEU A 63 11.17 -0.96 -14.35
C LEU A 63 12.69 -0.93 -14.13
N PHE A 64 13.42 0.02 -14.72
CA PHE A 64 14.85 0.21 -14.43
C PHE A 64 15.10 0.60 -12.98
N ASN A 65 14.29 1.49 -12.40
CA ASN A 65 14.41 1.87 -11.00
C ASN A 65 14.15 0.71 -10.05
N ALA A 66 13.25 -0.21 -10.41
CA ALA A 66 13.03 -1.43 -9.64
C ALA A 66 14.30 -2.29 -9.54
N PHE A 67 15.19 -2.26 -10.55
CA PHE A 67 16.48 -2.96 -10.53
C PHE A 67 17.57 -2.25 -9.73
N THR A 68 17.42 -0.97 -9.38
CA THR A 68 18.46 -0.17 -8.71
C THR A 68 18.98 -0.83 -7.44
N VAL A 69 18.09 -1.43 -6.62
CA VAL A 69 18.47 -2.17 -5.41
C VAL A 69 19.43 -3.31 -5.70
N LEU A 70 19.22 -4.06 -6.79
CA LEU A 70 20.09 -5.16 -7.19
C LEU A 70 21.40 -4.66 -7.81
N ILE A 71 21.31 -3.60 -8.63
CA ILE A 71 22.48 -2.97 -9.29
C ILE A 71 23.49 -2.50 -8.25
N PHE A 72 23.04 -2.01 -7.10
CA PHE A 72 23.89 -1.51 -6.04
C PHE A 72 24.85 -2.53 -5.44
N PHE A 73 24.49 -3.82 -5.42
CA PHE A 73 25.39 -4.89 -5.00
C PHE A 73 26.51 -5.17 -6.02
N LEU A 74 26.40 -4.65 -7.26
CA LEU A 74 27.46 -4.73 -8.26
C LEU A 74 28.62 -3.80 -7.95
N PHE A 75 28.39 -2.62 -7.35
CA PHE A 75 29.48 -1.64 -7.17
C PHE A 75 30.60 -2.18 -6.27
N PRO A 76 30.33 -2.73 -5.07
CA PRO A 76 31.41 -3.27 -4.24
C PRO A 76 32.00 -4.55 -4.80
N SER A 77 31.19 -5.39 -5.46
CA SER A 77 31.62 -6.67 -6.02
C SER A 77 32.45 -6.55 -7.29
N ILE A 78 32.39 -5.42 -8.00
CA ILE A 78 33.14 -5.19 -9.23
C ILE A 78 34.09 -4.00 -9.06
N ILE A 79 33.56 -2.79 -8.92
CA ILE A 79 34.37 -1.56 -8.82
C ILE A 79 35.29 -1.62 -7.59
N GLY A 80 34.74 -2.02 -6.44
CA GLY A 80 35.54 -2.23 -5.23
C GLY A 80 36.59 -3.34 -5.38
N VAL A 81 36.24 -4.46 -6.00
CA VAL A 81 37.17 -5.58 -6.24
C VAL A 81 38.33 -5.18 -7.14
N SER A 82 38.11 -4.38 -8.19
CA SER A 82 39.16 -3.99 -9.14
C SER A 82 40.39 -3.41 -8.45
N ILE A 83 40.20 -2.61 -7.40
CA ILE A 83 41.30 -2.07 -6.57
C ILE A 83 41.65 -2.97 -5.38
N TYR A 84 40.66 -3.57 -4.71
CA TYR A 84 40.91 -4.44 -3.56
C TYR A 84 41.73 -5.69 -3.90
N ARG A 85 41.62 -6.21 -5.12
CA ARG A 85 42.28 -7.43 -5.57
C ARG A 85 43.80 -7.35 -5.40
N ASP A 86 44.40 -6.23 -5.76
CA ASP A 86 45.84 -6.03 -5.70
C ASP A 86 46.34 -6.00 -4.24
N PHE A 87 45.50 -5.53 -3.31
CA PHE A 87 45.77 -5.62 -1.87
C PHE A 87 45.58 -7.04 -1.34
N LYS A 88 44.49 -7.71 -1.72
CA LYS A 88 44.15 -9.07 -1.26
C LYS A 88 45.21 -10.12 -1.66
N SER A 89 45.77 -10.00 -2.85
CA SER A 89 46.83 -10.89 -3.35
C SER A 89 48.24 -10.37 -3.08
N GLU A 90 48.39 -9.27 -2.34
CA GLU A 90 49.66 -8.58 -2.06
C GLU A 90 50.44 -8.12 -3.30
N MET A 91 49.84 -8.22 -4.50
CA MET A 91 50.43 -7.86 -5.79
C MET A 91 50.68 -6.35 -5.92
N HIS A 92 50.00 -5.53 -5.13
CA HIS A 92 50.25 -4.08 -5.08
C HIS A 92 51.72 -3.74 -4.79
N THR A 93 52.44 -4.55 -4.01
CA THR A 93 53.87 -4.33 -3.71
C THR A 93 54.75 -4.42 -4.97
N ILE A 94 54.41 -5.33 -5.87
CA ILE A 94 55.08 -5.52 -7.17
C ILE A 94 54.58 -4.49 -8.17
N LEU A 95 53.26 -4.25 -8.26
CA LEU A 95 52.70 -3.30 -9.21
C LEU A 95 53.20 -1.89 -8.97
N TYR A 96 53.36 -1.48 -7.71
CA TYR A 96 53.78 -0.12 -7.36
C TYR A 96 55.26 0.17 -7.63
N SER A 97 56.08 -0.85 -7.97
CA SER A 97 57.47 -0.65 -8.40
C SER A 97 57.62 -0.44 -9.91
N TYR A 98 56.55 -0.65 -10.71
CA TYR A 98 56.56 -0.37 -12.14
C TYR A 98 56.48 1.14 -12.44
N PRO A 99 57.05 1.60 -13.58
CA PRO A 99 57.09 3.01 -13.95
C PRO A 99 55.76 3.50 -14.54
N PHE A 100 54.66 3.42 -13.79
CA PHE A 100 53.38 4.03 -14.16
C PHE A 100 52.93 5.10 -13.16
N THR A 101 52.24 6.12 -13.67
CA THR A 101 51.75 7.23 -12.85
C THR A 101 50.50 6.84 -12.04
N LYS A 102 50.24 7.59 -10.97
CA LYS A 102 49.01 7.49 -10.18
C LYS A 102 47.74 7.62 -11.03
N SER A 103 47.75 8.53 -12.00
CA SER A 103 46.64 8.73 -12.94
C SER A 103 46.38 7.46 -13.75
N ASN A 104 47.44 6.89 -14.35
CA ASN A 104 47.32 5.66 -15.14
C ASN A 104 46.74 4.49 -14.33
N TYR A 105 47.10 4.36 -13.05
CA TYR A 105 46.60 3.28 -12.20
C TYR A 105 45.15 3.49 -11.74
N LEU A 106 44.85 4.62 -11.09
CA LEU A 106 43.53 4.86 -10.48
C LEU A 106 42.42 4.99 -11.53
N PHE A 107 42.65 5.75 -12.59
CA PHE A 107 41.66 5.90 -13.66
C PHE A 107 41.42 4.55 -14.34
N ALA A 108 42.46 3.76 -14.62
CA ALA A 108 42.28 2.47 -15.30
C ALA A 108 41.45 1.50 -14.45
N LYS A 109 41.72 1.42 -13.14
CA LYS A 109 40.98 0.57 -12.20
C LYS A 109 39.53 1.01 -12.02
N PHE A 110 39.29 2.31 -11.90
CA PHE A 110 37.96 2.87 -11.71
C PHE A 110 37.11 2.72 -12.98
N PHE A 111 37.58 3.22 -14.12
CA PHE A 111 36.84 3.19 -15.37
C PHE A 111 36.64 1.76 -15.89
N SER A 112 37.57 0.82 -15.66
CA SER A 112 37.34 -0.58 -16.03
C SER A 112 36.19 -1.18 -15.22
N GLY A 113 36.12 -0.91 -13.91
CA GLY A 113 34.99 -1.31 -13.07
C GLY A 113 33.66 -0.70 -13.52
N ILE A 114 33.65 0.61 -13.82
CA ILE A 114 32.47 1.32 -14.33
C ILE A 114 31.99 0.70 -15.65
N VAL A 115 32.91 0.46 -16.60
CA VAL A 115 32.55 -0.16 -17.90
C VAL A 115 31.95 -1.54 -17.71
N VAL A 116 32.51 -2.38 -16.83
CA VAL A 116 31.98 -3.73 -16.57
C VAL A 116 30.58 -3.65 -15.95
N VAL A 117 30.35 -2.78 -14.96
CA VAL A 117 29.03 -2.59 -14.36
C VAL A 117 28.03 -2.05 -15.38
N SER A 118 28.42 -1.03 -16.16
CA SER A 118 27.59 -0.46 -17.23
C SER A 118 27.17 -1.53 -18.25
N ILE A 119 28.08 -2.42 -18.66
CA ILE A 119 27.73 -3.53 -19.57
C ILE A 119 26.68 -4.46 -18.93
N ILE A 120 26.85 -4.84 -17.65
CA ILE A 120 25.88 -5.70 -16.96
C ILE A 120 24.51 -5.01 -16.86
N VAL A 121 24.48 -3.71 -16.55
CA VAL A 121 23.24 -2.95 -16.43
C VAL A 121 22.57 -2.74 -17.79
N LEU A 122 23.35 -2.59 -18.86
CA LEU A 122 22.82 -2.50 -20.23
C LEU A 122 22.11 -3.79 -20.67
N VAL A 123 22.49 -4.96 -20.12
CA VAL A 123 21.80 -6.22 -20.35
C VAL A 123 20.37 -6.21 -19.80
N ILE A 124 20.08 -5.41 -18.76
CA ILE A 124 18.70 -5.21 -18.27
C ILE A 124 17.83 -4.62 -19.39
N ALA A 125 18.35 -3.67 -20.15
CA ALA A 125 17.66 -3.10 -21.31
C ALA A 125 17.31 -4.21 -22.32
N LEU A 126 18.27 -5.10 -22.62
CA LEU A 126 18.07 -6.21 -23.55
C LEU A 126 17.01 -7.19 -23.04
N GLY A 127 17.06 -7.58 -21.77
CA GLY A 127 16.05 -8.45 -21.18
C GLY A 127 14.66 -7.81 -21.18
N MET A 128 14.57 -6.51 -20.94
CA MET A 128 13.31 -5.74 -21.08
C MET A 128 12.78 -5.72 -22.51
N ILE A 129 13.66 -5.46 -23.50
CA ILE A 129 13.28 -5.43 -24.92
C ILE A 129 12.74 -6.79 -25.37
N ILE A 130 13.42 -7.87 -24.97
CA ILE A 130 13.01 -9.24 -25.28
C ILE A 130 11.72 -9.59 -24.54
N GLY A 131 11.62 -9.31 -23.24
CA GLY A 131 10.48 -9.71 -22.43
C GLY A 131 9.19 -9.00 -22.81
N PHE A 132 9.21 -7.69 -23.09
CA PHE A 132 8.01 -6.98 -23.58
C PHE A 132 7.48 -7.53 -24.92
N ARG A 133 8.36 -8.07 -25.77
CA ARG A 133 8.01 -8.58 -27.10
C ARG A 133 8.05 -10.09 -27.20
N PHE A 134 8.10 -10.78 -26.06
CA PHE A 134 8.17 -12.23 -26.06
C PHE A 134 6.86 -12.82 -26.59
N PRO A 135 6.89 -13.92 -27.38
CA PRO A 135 5.66 -14.55 -27.86
C PRO A 135 4.72 -14.89 -26.69
N GLY A 136 3.50 -14.38 -26.75
CA GLY A 136 2.50 -14.52 -25.69
C GLY A 136 2.24 -13.24 -24.88
N THR A 137 3.00 -12.15 -25.08
CA THR A 137 2.67 -10.85 -24.48
C THR A 137 1.49 -10.15 -25.15
N ASN A 138 0.82 -9.28 -24.40
CA ASN A 138 -0.31 -8.51 -24.88
C ASN A 138 0.15 -7.29 -25.71
N SER A 139 -0.03 -7.37 -27.03
CA SER A 139 0.34 -6.29 -27.96
C SER A 139 -0.44 -4.99 -27.76
N GLU A 140 -1.61 -5.02 -27.10
CA GLU A 140 -2.41 -3.82 -26.86
C GLU A 140 -1.89 -2.97 -25.67
N ILE A 141 -1.00 -3.51 -24.83
CA ILE A 141 -0.31 -2.76 -23.76
C ILE A 141 1.18 -2.55 -24.05
N VAL A 142 1.68 -3.10 -25.14
CA VAL A 142 3.06 -2.94 -25.60
C VAL A 142 3.05 -2.06 -26.84
N GLY A 143 3.45 -0.80 -26.67
CA GLY A 143 3.60 0.16 -27.76
C GLY A 143 4.85 -0.09 -28.59
N ASP A 144 5.05 0.76 -29.60
CA ASP A 144 6.20 0.69 -30.48
C ASP A 144 7.53 0.80 -29.73
N PHE A 145 8.58 0.23 -30.32
CA PHE A 145 9.90 0.30 -29.74
C PHE A 145 10.46 1.72 -29.80
N ASN A 146 10.53 2.37 -28.64
CA ASN A 146 11.13 3.68 -28.50
C ASN A 146 12.53 3.59 -27.89
N VAL A 147 13.56 3.60 -28.75
CA VAL A 147 14.98 3.58 -28.31
C VAL A 147 15.30 4.74 -27.36
N MET A 148 14.71 5.92 -27.59
CA MET A 148 15.00 7.11 -26.80
C MET A 148 14.59 6.92 -25.33
N ALA A 149 13.50 6.21 -25.04
CA ALA A 149 13.09 5.90 -23.68
C ALA A 149 14.19 5.15 -22.88
N TYR A 150 14.80 4.15 -23.51
CA TYR A 150 15.88 3.36 -22.91
C TYR A 150 17.16 4.18 -22.79
N LEU A 151 17.54 4.91 -23.86
CA LEU A 151 18.74 5.76 -23.85
C LEU A 151 18.63 6.87 -22.81
N GLN A 152 17.49 7.56 -22.72
CA GLN A 152 17.26 8.63 -21.76
C GLN A 152 17.31 8.08 -20.32
N THR A 153 16.59 7.00 -20.05
CA THR A 153 16.62 6.33 -18.73
C THR A 153 18.05 5.95 -18.35
N TYR A 154 18.75 5.29 -19.27
CA TYR A 154 20.09 4.79 -19.02
C TYR A 154 21.12 5.92 -18.82
N LEU A 155 21.13 6.93 -19.71
CA LEU A 155 22.14 7.99 -19.70
C LEU A 155 21.85 9.09 -18.65
N VAL A 156 20.59 9.45 -18.43
CA VAL A 156 20.22 10.56 -17.54
C VAL A 156 20.03 10.10 -16.09
N TYR A 157 19.58 8.87 -15.86
CA TYR A 157 19.27 8.39 -14.52
C TYR A 157 20.28 7.33 -14.06
N ILE A 158 20.47 6.26 -14.83
CA ILE A 158 21.24 5.10 -14.37
C ILE A 158 22.76 5.36 -14.38
N LEU A 159 23.31 5.94 -15.44
CA LEU A 159 24.75 6.16 -15.56
C LEU A 159 25.32 7.14 -14.51
N PRO A 160 24.67 8.29 -14.19
CA PRO A 160 25.08 9.15 -13.08
C PRO A 160 25.07 8.42 -11.74
N ASN A 161 24.09 7.54 -11.51
CA ASN A 161 24.04 6.71 -10.30
C ASN A 161 25.24 5.75 -10.25
N ILE A 162 25.56 5.06 -11.35
CA ILE A 162 26.73 4.17 -11.44
C ILE A 162 28.03 4.94 -11.12
N LEU A 163 28.18 6.15 -11.65
CA LEU A 163 29.35 6.99 -11.40
C LEU A 163 29.44 7.42 -9.93
N PHE A 164 28.36 7.96 -9.37
CA PHE A 164 28.33 8.43 -7.99
C PHE A 164 28.58 7.31 -6.98
N PHE A 165 27.74 6.27 -6.99
CA PHE A 165 27.89 5.15 -6.06
C PHE A 165 29.18 4.38 -6.32
N GLY A 166 29.58 4.24 -7.59
CA GLY A 166 30.87 3.68 -7.97
C GLY A 166 32.05 4.45 -7.37
N ALA A 167 32.06 5.79 -7.46
CA ALA A 167 33.11 6.64 -6.93
C ALA A 167 33.20 6.56 -5.40
N VAL A 168 32.05 6.59 -4.72
CA VAL A 168 31.98 6.43 -3.26
C VAL A 168 32.55 5.08 -2.83
N VAL A 169 32.09 3.99 -3.44
CA VAL A 169 32.57 2.63 -3.14
C VAL A 169 34.05 2.49 -3.46
N PHE A 170 34.50 3.00 -4.60
CA PHE A 170 35.90 2.98 -4.98
C PHE A 170 36.77 3.71 -3.95
N ALA A 171 36.34 4.90 -3.51
CA ALA A 171 37.05 5.68 -2.49
C ALA A 171 37.15 4.91 -1.17
N VAL A 172 36.03 4.40 -0.66
CA VAL A 172 35.98 3.67 0.61
C VAL A 172 36.86 2.42 0.55
N VAL A 173 36.76 1.63 -0.51
CA VAL A 173 37.53 0.39 -0.64
C VAL A 173 39.02 0.66 -0.83
N THR A 174 39.38 1.74 -1.55
CA THR A 174 40.78 2.14 -1.75
C THR A 174 41.47 2.47 -0.43
N PHE A 175 40.83 3.27 0.42
CA PHE A 175 41.43 3.72 1.67
C PHE A 175 41.31 2.70 2.82
N SER A 176 40.19 1.99 2.90
CA SER A 176 39.98 0.96 3.92
C SER A 176 40.73 -0.34 3.62
N ARG A 177 41.07 -0.59 2.34
CA ARG A 177 41.52 -1.89 1.83
C ARG A 177 40.59 -3.02 2.26
N ASN A 178 39.29 -2.76 2.30
CA ASN A 178 38.30 -3.72 2.73
C ASN A 178 37.06 -3.66 1.83
N ILE A 179 36.82 -4.74 1.09
CA ILE A 179 35.63 -4.87 0.26
C ILE A 179 34.32 -4.83 1.07
N ALA A 180 34.33 -5.34 2.30
CA ALA A 180 33.15 -5.27 3.17
C ALA A 180 32.77 -3.82 3.47
N ALA A 181 33.75 -2.92 3.58
CA ALA A 181 33.48 -1.49 3.75
C ALA A 181 32.71 -0.90 2.56
N GLY A 182 33.00 -1.35 1.33
CA GLY A 182 32.23 -0.95 0.15
C GLY A 182 30.77 -1.40 0.20
N PHE A 183 30.50 -2.65 0.60
CA PHE A 183 29.13 -3.15 0.77
C PHE A 183 28.36 -2.42 1.87
N ILE A 184 29.03 -2.11 2.99
CA ILE A 184 28.44 -1.31 4.06
C ILE A 184 28.02 0.06 3.54
N THR A 185 28.90 0.74 2.82
CA THR A 185 28.62 2.08 2.32
C THR A 185 27.41 2.10 1.39
N VAL A 186 27.28 1.11 0.50
CA VAL A 186 26.09 0.98 -0.35
C VAL A 186 24.83 0.83 0.50
N ILE A 187 24.85 -0.06 1.49
CA ILE A 187 23.69 -0.28 2.36
C ILE A 187 23.32 0.98 3.15
N ILE A 188 24.31 1.70 3.70
CA ILE A 188 24.08 2.98 4.39
C ILE A 188 23.45 4.00 3.44
N LEU A 189 23.96 4.12 2.21
CA LEU A 189 23.45 5.09 1.24
C LEU A 189 22.01 4.78 0.82
N MET A 190 21.70 3.50 0.61
CA MET A 190 20.32 3.06 0.33
C MET A 190 19.38 3.45 1.47
N PHE A 191 19.77 3.16 2.70
CA PHE A 191 18.91 3.46 3.84
C PHE A 191 18.84 4.96 4.15
N ALA A 192 19.93 5.70 3.97
CA ALA A 192 19.94 7.16 4.11
C ALA A 192 19.01 7.81 3.08
N GLN A 193 19.01 7.31 1.84
CA GLN A 193 18.10 7.76 0.80
C GLN A 193 16.64 7.44 1.14
N GLY A 194 16.34 6.23 1.62
CA GLY A 194 15.00 5.89 2.12
C GLY A 194 14.54 6.77 3.30
N ALA A 195 15.45 7.08 4.23
CA ALA A 195 15.16 7.98 5.35
C ALA A 195 14.91 9.43 4.88
N ILE A 196 15.72 9.95 3.97
CA ILE A 196 15.53 11.28 3.37
C ILE A 196 14.18 11.34 2.65
N ALA A 197 13.83 10.33 1.86
CA ALA A 197 12.54 10.27 1.19
C ALA A 197 11.35 10.22 2.17
N SER A 198 11.50 9.52 3.30
CA SER A 198 10.47 9.47 4.33
C SER A 198 10.32 10.78 5.09
N ILE A 199 11.44 11.42 5.49
CA ILE A 199 11.43 12.67 6.27
C ILE A 199 10.97 13.85 5.42
N LEU A 200 11.39 13.90 4.15
CA LEU A 200 11.06 14.99 3.22
C LEU A 200 9.84 14.63 2.34
N SER A 201 8.96 13.73 2.80
CA SER A 201 7.81 13.25 2.01
C SER A 201 6.70 14.29 1.88
N GLU A 202 6.69 15.30 2.76
CA GLU A 202 5.73 16.40 2.72
C GLU A 202 5.78 17.17 1.39
N PRO A 203 4.62 17.60 0.85
CA PRO A 203 4.56 18.36 -0.40
C PRO A 203 5.44 19.62 -0.39
N GLU A 204 5.56 20.31 0.74
CA GLU A 204 6.38 21.51 0.89
C GLU A 204 7.87 21.23 0.69
N GLN A 205 8.32 20.03 1.06
CA GLN A 205 9.71 19.60 1.00
C GLN A 205 10.05 18.88 -0.32
N ALA A 206 9.07 18.72 -1.22
CA ALA A 206 9.22 17.98 -2.47
C ALA A 206 10.33 18.53 -3.39
N THR A 207 10.56 19.84 -3.40
CA THR A 207 11.65 20.47 -4.19
C THR A 207 13.02 20.11 -3.64
N LEU A 208 13.17 20.13 -2.31
CA LEU A 208 14.39 19.73 -1.62
C LEU A 208 14.65 18.24 -1.82
N LEU A 209 13.61 17.41 -1.68
CA LEU A 209 13.69 15.97 -1.92
C LEU A 209 14.09 15.68 -3.38
N ALA A 210 13.54 16.39 -4.37
CA ALA A 210 13.91 16.26 -5.77
C ALA A 210 15.41 16.51 -6.02
N ILE A 211 16.04 17.42 -5.29
CA ILE A 211 17.48 17.72 -5.43
C ILE A 211 18.34 16.71 -4.65
N LEU A 212 17.92 16.37 -3.43
CA LEU A 212 18.70 15.54 -2.50
C LEU A 212 18.56 14.03 -2.75
N ASP A 213 17.61 13.57 -3.56
CA ASP A 213 17.50 12.16 -3.93
C ASP A 213 18.56 11.78 -4.98
N PRO A 214 19.63 11.02 -4.63
CA PRO A 214 20.68 10.65 -5.58
C PRO A 214 20.18 9.82 -6.75
N PHE A 215 19.03 9.12 -6.63
CA PHE A 215 18.51 8.32 -7.74
C PHE A 215 17.79 9.20 -8.77
N GLY A 216 17.34 10.39 -8.35
CA GLY A 216 16.44 11.30 -9.05
C GLY A 216 15.10 10.67 -9.46
N SER A 217 14.66 9.65 -8.72
CA SER A 217 13.28 9.18 -8.77
C SER A 217 12.33 10.28 -8.31
N SER A 218 12.65 10.96 -7.20
CA SER A 218 11.85 12.05 -6.63
C SER A 218 11.81 13.26 -7.57
N ALA A 219 12.91 13.54 -8.27
CA ALA A 219 12.95 14.58 -9.29
C ALA A 219 12.05 14.27 -10.50
N SER A 220 12.01 13.00 -10.91
CA SER A 220 11.11 12.55 -11.98
C SER A 220 9.65 12.59 -11.51
N GLU A 221 9.37 12.12 -10.30
CA GLU A 221 8.06 12.09 -9.69
C GLU A 221 7.49 13.50 -9.49
N TYR A 222 8.31 14.46 -9.07
CA TYR A 222 7.92 15.87 -8.97
C TYR A 222 7.24 16.41 -10.25
N TYR A 223 7.73 16.01 -11.42
CA TYR A 223 7.16 16.44 -12.70
C TYR A 223 6.11 15.49 -13.29
N THR A 224 6.00 14.26 -12.78
CA THR A 224 5.16 13.19 -13.34
C THR A 224 4.03 12.73 -12.42
N LYS A 225 3.97 13.20 -11.17
CA LYS A 225 2.99 12.75 -10.14
C LYS A 225 1.52 12.86 -10.56
N TYR A 226 1.19 13.90 -11.33
CA TYR A 226 -0.17 14.14 -11.83
C TYR A 226 -0.33 13.85 -13.32
N TRP A 227 0.60 13.09 -13.92
CA TRP A 227 0.45 12.67 -15.30
C TRP A 227 -0.74 11.75 -15.45
N THR A 228 -1.61 12.11 -16.37
CA THR A 228 -2.70 11.23 -16.82
C THR A 228 -2.15 9.96 -17.47
N VAL A 229 -2.99 8.94 -17.63
CA VAL A 229 -2.61 7.70 -18.33
C VAL A 229 -2.11 7.98 -19.74
N SER A 230 -2.80 8.82 -20.51
CA SER A 230 -2.36 9.24 -21.85
C SER A 230 -0.98 9.90 -21.82
N GLU A 231 -0.72 10.79 -20.86
CA GLU A 231 0.59 11.43 -20.71
C GLU A 231 1.70 10.43 -20.35
N GLN A 232 1.43 9.48 -19.45
CA GLN A 232 2.39 8.43 -19.09
C GLN A 232 2.72 7.51 -20.27
N ASN A 233 1.78 7.35 -21.20
CA ASN A 233 1.92 6.49 -22.36
C ASN A 233 2.71 7.16 -23.48
N GLU A 234 2.51 8.46 -23.69
CA GLU A 234 3.02 9.18 -24.86
C GLU A 234 4.23 10.08 -24.57
N LEU A 235 4.31 10.69 -23.39
CA LEU A 235 5.34 11.69 -23.09
C LEU A 235 6.68 11.05 -22.71
N GLN A 236 7.75 11.65 -23.23
CA GLN A 236 9.10 11.41 -22.71
C GLN A 236 9.24 12.00 -21.32
N LEU A 237 10.10 11.39 -20.49
CA LEU A 237 10.41 11.95 -19.18
C LEU A 237 10.95 13.39 -19.36
N PRO A 238 10.42 14.37 -18.61
CA PRO A 238 10.86 15.74 -18.78
C PRO A 238 12.31 15.86 -18.27
N ILE A 239 13.18 16.56 -19.01
CA ILE A 239 14.52 16.94 -18.52
C ILE A 239 14.45 18.43 -18.20
N LYS A 240 14.05 18.74 -16.96
CA LYS A 240 13.87 20.10 -16.44
C LYS A 240 14.89 20.43 -15.36
N GLU A 241 14.82 21.65 -14.85
CA GLU A 241 15.72 22.26 -13.86
C GLU A 241 16.07 21.32 -12.71
N PHE A 242 15.11 20.84 -11.93
CA PHE A 242 15.39 19.94 -10.80
C PHE A 242 16.10 18.63 -11.16
N ILE A 243 15.84 18.06 -12.36
CA ILE A 243 16.57 16.88 -12.81
C ILE A 243 18.00 17.25 -13.16
N ILE A 244 18.21 18.37 -13.87
CA ILE A 244 19.53 18.85 -14.22
C ILE A 244 20.34 19.22 -12.97
N TYR A 245 19.76 19.98 -12.04
CA TYR A 245 20.37 20.34 -10.76
C TYR A 245 20.76 19.10 -9.96
N ASN A 246 19.86 18.12 -9.88
CA ASN A 246 20.16 16.85 -9.27
C ASN A 246 21.35 16.14 -9.95
N ARG A 247 21.33 15.98 -11.28
CA ARG A 247 22.42 15.29 -12.00
C ARG A 247 23.76 16.00 -11.90
N LEU A 248 23.77 17.33 -12.03
CA LEU A 248 24.98 18.12 -11.88
C LEU A 248 25.52 18.05 -10.45
N LEU A 249 24.66 18.13 -9.45
CA LEU A 249 25.05 18.00 -8.04
C LEU A 249 25.74 16.66 -7.77
N TRP A 250 25.11 15.54 -8.14
CA TRP A 250 25.65 14.22 -7.85
C TRP A 250 26.87 13.86 -8.72
N LEU A 251 26.96 14.36 -9.95
CA LEU A 251 28.18 14.25 -10.77
C LEU A 251 29.32 15.11 -10.23
N ALA A 252 29.04 16.31 -9.71
CA ALA A 252 30.02 17.15 -9.05
C ALA A 252 30.53 16.50 -7.76
N ILE A 253 29.64 15.97 -6.92
CA ILE A 253 30.00 15.21 -5.72
C ILE A 253 30.83 13.97 -6.10
N SER A 254 30.43 13.22 -7.12
CA SER A 254 31.18 12.07 -7.62
C SER A 254 32.60 12.45 -8.05
N SER A 255 32.72 13.55 -8.80
CA SER A 255 34.00 14.07 -9.28
C SER A 255 34.88 14.59 -8.14
N LEU A 256 34.27 15.23 -7.13
CA LEU A 256 34.95 15.68 -5.92
C LEU A 256 35.49 14.48 -5.13
N ILE A 257 34.67 13.45 -4.91
CA ILE A 257 35.09 12.22 -4.21
C ILE A 257 36.26 11.55 -4.93
N PHE A 258 36.15 11.37 -6.25
CA PHE A 258 37.24 10.79 -7.02
C PHE A 258 38.48 11.68 -7.03
N GLY A 259 38.31 13.00 -7.10
CA GLY A 259 39.37 14.00 -6.95
C GLY A 259 40.08 13.90 -5.61
N LEU A 260 39.36 13.67 -4.50
CA LEU A 260 39.93 13.41 -3.18
C LEU A 260 40.73 12.10 -3.16
N VAL A 261 40.22 11.02 -3.78
CA VAL A 261 41.01 9.78 -3.96
C VAL A 261 42.30 10.08 -4.72
N TYR A 262 42.20 10.83 -5.82
CA TYR A 262 43.34 11.27 -6.62
C TYR A 262 44.26 12.29 -5.93
N ARG A 263 43.83 12.99 -4.88
CA ARG A 263 44.70 13.86 -4.08
C ARG A 263 45.45 13.07 -3.02
N TYR A 264 44.76 12.20 -2.29
CA TYR A 264 45.30 11.58 -1.08
C TYR A 264 45.99 10.23 -1.29
N PHE A 265 45.62 9.46 -2.33
CA PHE A 265 46.24 8.16 -2.57
C PHE A 265 47.75 8.25 -2.84
N LYS A 266 48.57 7.45 -2.15
CA LYS A 266 50.01 7.30 -2.45
C LYS A 266 50.35 5.83 -2.55
N PHE A 267 51.27 5.46 -3.45
CA PHE A 267 51.69 4.09 -3.63
C PHE A 267 52.29 3.48 -2.34
N GLY A 268 52.97 4.27 -1.51
CA GLY A 268 53.48 3.84 -0.20
C GLY A 268 52.52 3.99 0.99
N GLN A 269 51.25 4.36 0.80
CA GLN A 269 50.31 4.60 1.90
C GLN A 269 49.96 3.28 2.61
N ASN A 270 49.70 3.28 3.91
CA ASN A 270 49.08 2.16 4.64
C ASN A 270 47.55 2.30 4.69
N ALA A 271 46.82 1.20 4.92
CA ALA A 271 45.38 1.27 5.10
C ALA A 271 45.01 2.26 6.21
N ILE A 272 44.00 3.11 5.97
CA ILE A 272 43.49 4.00 7.01
C ILE A 272 42.66 3.15 7.97
N SER A 273 43.17 2.90 9.18
CA SER A 273 42.40 2.25 10.24
C SER A 273 41.81 3.31 11.17
N ILE A 274 40.47 3.44 11.17
CA ILE A 274 39.76 4.23 12.17
C ILE A 274 39.71 3.40 13.46
N SER A 275 40.62 3.66 14.39
CA SER A 275 40.64 3.03 15.71
C SER A 275 40.45 4.08 16.81
N PHE A 276 39.38 3.95 17.59
CA PHE A 276 39.12 4.78 18.77
C PHE A 276 40.08 4.50 19.95
N ARG A 277 40.93 3.47 19.84
CA ARG A 277 42.08 3.27 20.72
C ARG A 277 43.36 3.37 19.91
N LYS A 278 44.24 4.31 20.27
CA LYS A 278 45.64 4.32 19.79
C LYS A 278 46.31 3.05 20.34
N SER A 279 46.40 2.01 19.51
CA SER A 279 47.39 0.96 19.74
C SER A 279 48.75 1.56 19.34
N LYS A 280 49.66 1.68 20.30
CA LYS A 280 51.07 1.91 19.99
C LYS A 280 51.54 0.72 19.14
N SER A 281 51.88 0.99 17.89
CA SER A 281 52.61 0.06 17.03
C SER A 281 54.04 -0.05 17.56
N GLU A 282 54.24 -0.80 18.65
CA GLU A 282 55.56 -1.29 18.97
C GLU A 282 55.88 -2.42 17.99
N ARG A 283 56.92 -2.20 17.18
CA ARG A 283 57.51 -3.24 16.36
C ARG A 283 58.17 -4.22 17.31
N VAL A 284 57.44 -5.26 17.71
CA VAL A 284 58.03 -6.37 18.47
C VAL A 284 58.97 -7.10 17.53
N THR A 285 60.25 -6.73 17.55
CA THR A 285 61.31 -7.62 17.10
C THR A 285 61.29 -8.80 18.06
N LYS A 286 60.85 -9.97 17.60
CA LYS A 286 61.10 -11.20 18.36
C LYS A 286 62.62 -11.33 18.48
N SER A 287 63.15 -11.00 19.65
CA SER A 287 64.39 -11.58 20.11
C SER A 287 64.14 -13.09 20.20
N ASN A 288 64.80 -13.86 19.35
CA ASN A 288 64.86 -15.33 19.48
C ASN A 288 65.89 -15.75 20.53
N PHE A 289 66.22 -14.88 21.48
CA PHE A 289 67.10 -15.18 22.60
C PHE A 289 66.36 -15.02 23.91
N SER A 290 65.59 -16.07 24.25
CA SER A 290 65.33 -16.46 25.62
C SER A 290 65.67 -17.94 25.73
N GLY A 291 66.56 -18.29 26.66
CA GLY A 291 67.11 -19.62 26.83
C GLY A 291 66.06 -20.73 26.97
N ILE A 292 66.52 -21.97 26.81
CA ILE A 292 65.75 -23.19 27.00
C ILE A 292 65.23 -23.22 28.44
N THR A 293 64.05 -22.65 28.67
CA THR A 293 63.27 -22.87 29.88
C THR A 293 62.49 -24.17 29.65
N ARG A 294 62.70 -25.14 30.54
CA ARG A 294 61.99 -26.41 30.51
C ARG A 294 60.54 -26.14 30.90
N ILE A 295 59.69 -25.82 29.91
CA ILE A 295 58.26 -25.62 30.12
C ILE A 295 57.67 -26.99 30.45
N ILE A 296 57.28 -27.20 31.70
CA ILE A 296 56.45 -28.35 32.09
C ILE A 296 55.07 -28.07 31.50
N LEU A 297 54.80 -28.63 30.32
CA LEU A 297 53.49 -28.54 29.70
C LEU A 297 52.48 -29.25 30.62
N PRO A 298 51.37 -28.61 31.01
CA PRO A 298 50.34 -29.27 31.79
C PRO A 298 49.85 -30.49 31.01
N LYS A 299 49.68 -31.64 31.68
CA LYS A 299 49.03 -32.82 31.10
C LYS A 299 47.57 -32.44 30.79
N VAL A 300 47.28 -32.18 29.52
CA VAL A 300 45.93 -31.85 29.07
C VAL A 300 45.13 -33.13 28.92
N THR A 301 44.02 -33.26 29.66
CA THR A 301 43.05 -34.33 29.43
C THR A 301 42.10 -33.92 28.31
N HIS A 302 42.04 -34.72 27.25
CA HIS A 302 41.13 -34.46 26.13
C HIS A 302 39.73 -34.98 26.46
N ASN A 303 38.75 -34.09 26.57
CA ASN A 303 37.35 -34.46 26.77
C ASN A 303 36.55 -34.20 25.47
N TYR A 304 36.15 -35.26 24.77
CA TYR A 304 35.35 -35.19 23.54
C TYR A 304 33.87 -35.52 23.77
N SER A 305 33.40 -35.43 25.02
CA SER A 305 32.01 -35.72 25.37
C SER A 305 31.03 -34.79 24.63
N PHE A 306 29.80 -35.27 24.47
CA PHE A 306 28.70 -34.48 23.92
C PHE A 306 28.48 -33.16 24.68
N ILE A 307 28.55 -33.19 26.02
CA ILE A 307 28.42 -32.01 26.88
C ILE A 307 29.53 -31.00 26.59
N GLN A 308 30.77 -31.46 26.41
CA GLN A 308 31.87 -30.59 26.06
C GLN A 308 31.67 -29.95 24.67
N ASN A 309 31.16 -30.69 23.70
CA ASN A 309 30.81 -30.15 22.39
C ASN A 309 29.71 -29.08 22.47
N LEU A 310 28.71 -29.24 23.34
CA LEU A 310 27.71 -28.19 23.60
C LEU A 310 28.33 -26.93 24.23
N LYS A 311 29.24 -27.10 25.21
CA LYS A 311 29.97 -25.97 25.80
C LYS A 311 30.81 -25.24 24.76
N VAL A 312 31.51 -25.98 23.88
CA VAL A 312 32.27 -25.42 22.76
C VAL A 312 31.35 -24.69 21.78
N MET A 313 30.22 -25.28 21.40
CA MET A 313 29.22 -24.65 20.54
C MET A 313 28.75 -23.31 21.10
N TRP A 314 28.39 -23.27 22.39
CA TRP A 314 27.92 -22.06 23.06
C TRP A 314 29.02 -20.98 23.12
N LYS A 315 30.25 -21.38 23.45
CA LYS A 315 31.41 -20.47 23.48
C LYS A 315 31.72 -19.90 22.10
N LEU A 316 31.72 -20.74 21.06
CA LEU A 316 31.90 -20.31 19.67
C LEU A 316 30.77 -19.36 19.24
N SER A 317 29.52 -19.68 19.57
CA SER A 317 28.37 -18.81 19.31
C SER A 317 28.54 -17.44 19.96
N ASN A 318 29.01 -17.36 21.20
CA ASN A 318 29.26 -16.07 21.87
C ASN A 318 30.40 -15.28 21.21
N ILE A 319 31.44 -15.96 20.72
CA ILE A 319 32.54 -15.34 19.96
C ILE A 319 32.04 -14.79 18.62
N ASP A 320 31.20 -15.55 17.93
CA ASP A 320 30.60 -15.14 16.66
C ASP A 320 29.58 -14.02 16.85
N PHE A 321 28.72 -14.10 17.85
CA PHE A 321 27.79 -13.04 18.23
C PHE A 321 28.53 -11.74 18.56
N LYS A 322 29.60 -11.81 19.37
CA LYS A 322 30.45 -10.66 19.67
C LYS A 322 31.12 -10.10 18.40
N TYR A 323 31.45 -10.96 17.44
CA TYR A 323 31.99 -10.51 16.15
C TYR A 323 30.94 -9.74 15.34
N ILE A 324 29.68 -10.21 15.29
CA ILE A 324 28.59 -9.48 14.64
C ILE A 324 28.43 -8.10 15.28
N PHE A 325 28.20 -8.04 16.60
CA PHE A 325 27.91 -6.79 17.31
C PHE A 325 29.02 -5.76 17.26
N LYS A 326 30.27 -6.21 17.28
CA LYS A 326 31.43 -5.31 17.18
C LYS A 326 31.80 -4.94 15.75
N SER A 327 31.16 -5.55 14.76
CA SER A 327 31.44 -5.23 13.38
C SER A 327 30.81 -3.89 13.02
N LEU A 328 31.60 -3.03 12.41
CA LEU A 328 31.13 -1.77 11.83
C LEU A 328 29.89 -1.94 10.90
N PRO A 329 29.80 -2.98 10.03
CA PRO A 329 28.60 -3.18 9.21
C PRO A 329 27.31 -3.26 10.03
N PHE A 330 27.34 -4.00 11.13
CA PHE A 330 26.16 -4.22 11.97
C PHE A 330 25.72 -2.92 12.62
N ILE A 331 26.67 -2.17 13.18
CA ILE A 331 26.41 -0.90 13.85
C ILE A 331 25.82 0.11 12.87
N CYS A 332 26.38 0.21 11.66
CA CYS A 332 25.87 1.10 10.63
C CYS A 332 24.44 0.72 10.20
N ILE A 333 24.21 -0.56 9.87
CA ILE A 333 22.87 -1.04 9.48
C ILE A 333 21.86 -0.82 10.61
N LEU A 334 22.26 -1.05 11.85
CA LEU A 334 21.41 -0.83 13.02
C LEU A 334 21.03 0.64 13.19
N ILE A 335 21.99 1.57 13.09
CA ILE A 335 21.73 3.01 13.22
C ILE A 335 20.74 3.47 12.16
N VAL A 336 20.96 3.14 10.89
CA VAL A 336 20.03 3.59 9.84
C VAL A 336 18.69 2.88 9.96
N GLY A 337 18.68 1.61 10.35
CA GLY A 337 17.46 0.91 10.71
C GLY A 337 16.66 1.65 11.79
N ILE A 338 17.30 2.08 12.87
CA ILE A 338 16.65 2.86 13.93
C ILE A 338 16.10 4.18 13.39
N LEU A 339 16.86 4.91 12.57
CA LEU A 339 16.38 6.15 11.95
C LEU A 339 15.15 5.92 11.08
N MET A 340 15.14 4.84 10.28
CA MET A 340 13.97 4.45 9.49
C MET A 340 12.79 4.05 10.37
N LEU A 341 13.03 3.25 11.42
CA LEU A 341 11.99 2.85 12.36
C LEU A 341 11.33 4.09 12.99
N VAL A 342 12.14 5.04 13.46
CA VAL A 342 11.64 6.30 14.01
C VAL A 342 10.85 7.07 12.94
N GLY A 343 11.37 7.23 11.73
CA GLY A 343 10.66 7.88 10.63
C GLY A 343 9.31 7.23 10.31
N THR A 344 9.25 5.89 10.28
CA THR A 344 7.99 5.15 10.07
C THR A 344 7.02 5.30 11.24
N LEU A 345 7.49 5.42 12.48
CA LEU A 345 6.63 5.65 13.63
C LEU A 345 5.98 7.03 13.59
N PHE A 346 6.69 8.05 13.08
CA PHE A 346 6.10 9.37 12.82
C PHE A 346 5.07 9.32 11.68
N SER A 347 5.41 8.72 10.54
CA SER A 347 4.50 8.73 9.37
C SER A 347 3.32 7.76 9.45
N SER A 348 3.45 6.63 10.16
CA SER A 348 2.36 5.65 10.32
C SER A 348 1.37 6.01 11.41
N SER A 349 1.57 7.14 12.08
CA SER A 349 0.72 7.64 13.17
C SER A 349 -0.13 8.83 12.78
N GLU A 350 -0.36 9.08 11.48
CA GLU A 350 -1.09 10.25 11.00
C GLU A 350 -2.20 9.84 10.01
N ILE A 351 -3.41 10.39 10.21
CA ILE A 351 -4.56 10.24 9.32
C ILE A 351 -5.16 11.64 9.10
N PHE A 352 -5.24 12.11 7.85
CA PHE A 352 -5.75 13.44 7.48
C PHE A 352 -5.09 14.59 8.26
N GLY A 353 -3.75 14.60 8.39
CA GLY A 353 -3.04 15.64 9.17
C GLY A 353 -3.10 15.47 10.69
N THR A 354 -3.83 14.47 11.20
CA THR A 354 -4.06 14.28 12.64
C THR A 354 -3.38 13.02 13.14
N ASP A 355 -2.64 13.18 14.24
CA ASP A 355 -1.97 12.08 14.90
C ASP A 355 -2.98 11.03 15.44
N THR A 356 -2.53 9.79 15.55
CA THR A 356 -3.21 8.72 16.26
C THR A 356 -2.44 8.37 17.52
N LEU A 357 -3.16 8.00 18.58
CA LEU A 357 -2.56 7.52 19.82
C LEU A 357 -1.64 6.33 19.54
N PRO A 358 -0.40 6.32 20.07
CA PRO A 358 0.60 5.30 19.73
C PRO A 358 0.34 4.00 20.50
N VAL A 359 -0.79 3.35 20.23
CA VAL A 359 -1.17 2.07 20.81
C VAL A 359 -0.18 0.97 20.41
N THR A 360 -0.05 -0.07 21.24
CA THR A 360 1.05 -1.04 21.11
C THR A 360 1.07 -1.77 19.76
N TRP A 361 -0.10 -2.10 19.20
CA TRP A 361 -0.15 -2.75 17.88
C TRP A 361 0.33 -1.83 16.75
N GLN A 362 0.15 -0.51 16.87
CA GLN A 362 0.61 0.45 15.87
C GLN A 362 2.13 0.58 15.91
N MET A 363 2.72 0.59 17.11
CA MET A 363 4.18 0.57 17.28
C MET A 363 4.80 -0.70 16.69
N LEU A 364 4.16 -1.85 16.91
CA LEU A 364 4.55 -3.12 16.30
C LEU A 364 4.38 -3.12 14.78
N GLY A 365 3.36 -2.44 14.28
CA GLY A 365 3.08 -2.20 12.86
C GLY A 365 4.18 -1.38 12.18
N GLY A 366 4.56 -0.23 12.75
CA GLY A 366 5.70 0.58 12.28
C GLY A 366 7.02 -0.20 12.30
N GLY A 367 7.17 -1.11 13.26
CA GLY A 367 8.28 -2.06 13.34
C GLY A 367 8.45 -2.97 12.12
N ASN A 368 7.40 -3.20 11.30
CA ASN A 368 7.43 -4.16 10.20
C ASN A 368 8.46 -3.83 9.12
N VAL A 369 8.68 -2.55 8.80
CA VAL A 369 9.67 -2.14 7.80
C VAL A 369 11.09 -2.46 8.26
N PHE A 370 11.43 -2.12 9.51
CA PHE A 370 12.69 -2.51 10.14
C PHE A 370 12.85 -4.03 10.14
N SER A 371 11.78 -4.73 10.54
CA SER A 371 11.70 -6.18 10.59
C SER A 371 11.95 -6.84 9.23
N LEU A 372 11.38 -6.34 8.14
CA LEU A 372 11.49 -6.94 6.81
C LEU A 372 12.84 -6.64 6.16
N LEU A 373 13.34 -5.41 6.27
CA LEU A 373 14.57 -4.97 5.61
C LEU A 373 15.82 -5.25 6.46
N VAL A 374 15.86 -4.73 7.69
CA VAL A 374 17.08 -4.76 8.53
C VAL A 374 17.37 -6.17 9.03
N ILE A 375 16.37 -6.88 9.57
CA ILE A 375 16.58 -8.21 10.17
C ILE A 375 16.93 -9.23 9.08
N ASN A 376 16.24 -9.24 7.94
CA ASN A 376 16.53 -10.19 6.85
C ASN A 376 17.89 -9.91 6.19
N ILE A 377 18.20 -8.65 5.87
CA ILE A 377 19.52 -8.30 5.27
C ILE A 377 20.65 -8.66 6.23
N CYS A 378 20.54 -8.34 7.52
CA CYS A 378 21.52 -8.76 8.53
C CYS A 378 21.64 -10.28 8.59
N THR A 379 20.52 -11.00 8.56
CA THR A 379 20.51 -12.47 8.58
C THR A 379 21.27 -13.04 7.38
N PHE A 380 20.99 -12.55 6.17
CA PHE A 380 21.62 -13.04 4.94
C PHE A 380 23.12 -12.71 4.87
N LEU A 381 23.48 -11.49 5.26
CA LEU A 381 24.87 -11.00 5.26
C LEU A 381 25.71 -11.76 6.30
N TYR A 382 25.25 -11.80 7.56
CA TYR A 382 26.03 -12.42 8.63
C TYR A 382 26.05 -13.94 8.53
N ALA A 383 25.04 -14.59 7.94
CA ALA A 383 25.15 -16.01 7.61
C ALA A 383 26.39 -16.28 6.73
N GLY A 384 26.61 -15.45 5.70
CA GLY A 384 27.78 -15.55 4.83
C GLY A 384 29.09 -15.25 5.56
N MET A 385 29.13 -14.12 6.27
CA MET A 385 30.33 -13.70 7.01
C MET A 385 30.78 -14.70 8.06
N LEU A 386 29.83 -15.34 8.75
CA LEU A 386 30.11 -16.34 9.78
C LEU A 386 30.57 -17.67 9.19
N VAL A 387 29.89 -18.18 8.16
CA VAL A 387 30.23 -19.45 7.49
C VAL A 387 31.60 -19.37 6.82
N GLN A 388 31.93 -18.23 6.20
CA GLN A 388 33.18 -18.04 5.45
C GLN A 388 34.31 -17.41 6.28
N ARG A 389 34.08 -17.13 7.57
CA ARG A 389 35.01 -16.41 8.45
C ARG A 389 36.40 -17.04 8.48
N ALA A 390 36.47 -18.36 8.71
CA ALA A 390 37.73 -19.07 8.86
C ALA A 390 38.58 -19.04 7.57
N ARG A 391 37.92 -19.13 6.40
CA ARG A 391 38.58 -19.01 5.09
C ARG A 391 39.07 -17.60 4.83
N THR A 392 38.26 -16.60 5.14
CA THR A 392 38.61 -15.18 4.98
C THR A 392 39.82 -14.81 5.84
N ALA A 393 39.91 -15.37 7.05
CA ALA A 393 41.05 -15.21 7.94
C ALA A 393 42.25 -16.14 7.64
N LYS A 394 42.20 -16.94 6.58
CA LYS A 394 43.23 -17.93 6.20
C LYS A 394 43.57 -18.97 7.29
N ILE A 395 42.63 -19.26 8.20
CA ILE A 395 42.78 -20.26 9.28
C ILE A 395 41.89 -21.49 9.09
N SER A 396 41.21 -21.63 7.96
CA SER A 396 40.29 -22.76 7.73
C SER A 396 40.96 -24.11 7.90
N HIS A 397 42.21 -24.28 7.47
CA HIS A 397 42.95 -25.54 7.66
C HIS A 397 43.22 -25.88 9.13
N LEU A 398 43.44 -24.86 9.98
CA LEU A 398 43.60 -25.04 11.42
C LEU A 398 42.28 -25.40 12.10
N VAL A 399 41.16 -24.82 11.64
CA VAL A 399 39.83 -25.16 12.17
C VAL A 399 39.41 -26.56 11.71
N ASP A 400 39.70 -26.92 10.46
CA ASP A 400 39.34 -28.21 9.87
C ASP A 400 40.09 -29.38 10.50
N SER A 401 41.33 -29.16 10.97
CA SER A 401 42.13 -30.15 11.69
C SER A 401 41.71 -30.35 13.16
N THR A 402 40.78 -29.54 13.67
CA THR A 402 40.28 -29.73 15.04
C THR A 402 39.35 -30.95 15.15
N PRO A 403 39.35 -31.65 16.30
CA PRO A 403 38.43 -32.77 16.56
C PRO A 403 36.97 -32.32 16.80
N ILE A 404 36.66 -31.02 16.68
CA ILE A 404 35.31 -30.48 16.86
C ILE A 404 34.40 -31.06 15.78
N PRO A 405 33.18 -31.54 16.06
CA PRO A 405 32.24 -32.00 15.03
C PRO A 405 31.69 -30.87 14.12
N ASN A 406 31.25 -31.19 12.90
CA ASN A 406 30.65 -30.20 11.98
C ASN A 406 29.37 -29.55 12.52
N TRP A 407 28.53 -30.32 13.20
CA TRP A 407 27.29 -29.80 13.77
C TRP A 407 27.58 -28.72 14.83
N THR A 408 28.61 -28.90 15.66
CA THR A 408 29.06 -27.90 16.64
C THR A 408 29.42 -26.57 15.97
N LEU A 409 30.13 -26.62 14.84
CA LEU A 409 30.50 -25.43 14.08
C LEU A 409 29.27 -24.76 13.46
N LEU A 410 28.41 -25.53 12.79
CA LEU A 410 27.24 -24.99 12.10
C LEU A 410 26.21 -24.40 13.08
N PHE A 411 25.84 -25.14 14.13
CA PHE A 411 24.89 -24.67 15.14
C PHE A 411 25.46 -23.49 15.95
N SER A 412 26.77 -23.39 16.15
CA SER A 412 27.35 -22.19 16.76
C SER A 412 27.09 -20.93 15.92
N LYS A 413 27.13 -21.03 14.59
CA LYS A 413 26.80 -19.91 13.68
C LYS A 413 25.31 -19.61 13.71
N LEU A 414 24.46 -20.64 13.66
CA LEU A 414 23.01 -20.48 13.76
C LEU A 414 22.60 -19.77 15.05
N ILE A 415 23.07 -20.24 16.21
CA ILE A 415 22.75 -19.62 17.51
C ILE A 415 23.25 -18.17 17.56
N ALA A 416 24.41 -17.87 16.96
CA ALA A 416 24.90 -16.49 16.87
C ALA A 416 23.97 -15.60 16.03
N LEU A 417 23.44 -16.11 14.90
CA LEU A 417 22.44 -15.39 14.08
C LEU A 417 21.11 -15.21 14.82
N LEU A 418 20.62 -16.25 15.51
CA LEU A 418 19.38 -16.16 16.28
C LEU A 418 19.50 -15.15 17.42
N LYS A 419 20.64 -15.12 18.14
CA LYS A 419 20.91 -14.10 19.17
C LYS A 419 20.91 -12.69 18.56
N MET A 420 21.47 -12.52 17.37
CA MET A 420 21.43 -11.23 16.67
C MET A 420 19.98 -10.82 16.35
N GLN A 421 19.17 -11.73 15.82
CA GLN A 421 17.75 -11.46 15.53
C GLN A 421 16.97 -11.07 16.80
N VAL A 422 17.19 -11.76 17.92
CA VAL A 422 16.57 -11.45 19.22
C VAL A 422 16.88 -10.02 19.68
N VAL A 423 18.12 -9.57 19.51
CA VAL A 423 18.50 -8.20 19.87
C VAL A 423 17.90 -7.18 18.90
N LEU A 424 17.86 -7.46 17.59
CA LEU A 424 17.22 -6.56 16.62
C LEU A 424 15.71 -6.44 16.89
N LEU A 425 15.05 -7.50 17.33
CA LEU A 425 13.66 -7.45 17.81
C LEU A 425 13.52 -6.60 19.08
N ALA A 426 14.50 -6.66 19.99
CA ALA A 426 14.51 -5.82 21.19
C ALA A 426 14.57 -4.33 20.83
N VAL A 427 15.28 -3.98 19.76
CA VAL A 427 15.34 -2.60 19.26
C VAL A 427 13.96 -2.10 18.85
N ILE A 428 13.15 -2.92 18.16
CA ILE A 428 11.77 -2.53 17.82
C ILE A 428 10.96 -2.25 19.09
N MET A 429 11.03 -3.15 20.08
CA MET A 429 10.31 -2.99 21.35
C MET A 429 10.72 -1.71 22.08
N VAL A 430 12.03 -1.50 22.26
CA VAL A 430 12.56 -0.34 22.97
C VAL A 430 12.25 0.95 22.22
N SER A 431 12.41 0.99 20.90
CA SER A 431 12.09 2.17 20.09
C SER A 431 10.59 2.50 20.12
N GLY A 432 9.71 1.49 20.04
CA GLY A 432 8.26 1.69 20.19
C GLY A 432 7.89 2.25 21.55
N MET A 433 8.42 1.67 22.63
CA MET A 433 8.19 2.18 24.00
C MET A 433 8.75 3.60 24.19
N LEU A 434 9.94 3.90 23.66
CA LEU A 434 10.51 5.25 23.73
C LEU A 434 9.68 6.27 22.94
N PHE A 435 9.12 5.86 21.79
CA PHE A 435 8.23 6.72 21.01
C PHE A 435 6.90 6.98 21.73
N GLN A 436 6.32 5.95 22.36
CA GLN A 436 5.15 6.08 23.22
C GLN A 436 5.42 7.07 24.37
N VAL A 437 6.57 6.97 25.07
CA VAL A 437 6.99 7.96 26.09
C VAL A 437 7.13 9.36 25.49
N TYR A 438 7.72 9.48 24.31
CA TYR A 438 7.91 10.77 23.62
C TYR A 438 6.58 11.45 23.28
N LYS A 439 5.57 10.68 22.87
CA LYS A 439 4.20 11.14 22.63
C LYS A 439 3.33 11.24 23.89
N GLY A 440 3.89 11.05 25.09
CA GLY A 440 3.14 11.15 26.35
C GLY A 440 2.18 10.00 26.65
N TYR A 441 2.26 8.89 25.90
CA TYR A 441 1.42 7.71 26.07
C TYR A 441 2.14 6.64 26.89
N TYR A 442 1.66 6.35 28.11
CA TYR A 442 2.35 5.46 29.06
C TYR A 442 1.70 4.08 29.24
N ASN A 443 0.68 3.72 28.44
CA ASN A 443 0.02 2.42 28.53
C ASN A 443 0.80 1.36 27.71
N PHE A 444 1.87 0.82 28.31
CA PHE A 444 2.74 -0.17 27.66
C PHE A 444 2.21 -1.60 27.81
N GLU A 445 1.77 -2.21 26.71
CA GLU A 445 1.43 -3.64 26.69
C GLU A 445 2.67 -4.50 26.45
N ILE A 446 3.55 -4.59 27.45
CA ILE A 446 4.81 -5.35 27.34
C ILE A 446 4.55 -6.81 26.93
N GLY A 447 3.49 -7.43 27.45
CA GLY A 447 3.11 -8.79 27.08
C GLY A 447 2.78 -8.95 25.59
N HIS A 448 2.17 -7.92 24.98
CA HIS A 448 1.85 -7.88 23.57
C HIS A 448 3.12 -7.74 22.73
N TYR A 449 4.03 -6.81 23.08
CA TYR A 449 5.36 -6.73 22.46
C TYR A 449 6.10 -8.07 22.48
N LEU A 450 6.15 -8.73 23.64
CA LEU A 450 6.86 -9.99 23.79
C LEU A 450 6.24 -11.10 22.94
N LYS A 451 4.91 -11.21 22.95
CA LYS A 451 4.18 -12.21 22.18
C LYS A 451 4.38 -12.03 20.68
N GLU A 452 4.25 -10.82 20.16
CA GLU A 452 4.40 -10.60 18.73
C GLU A 452 5.84 -10.76 18.26
N LEU A 453 6.78 -10.06 18.90
CA LEU A 453 8.16 -9.98 18.44
C LEU A 453 8.88 -11.32 18.64
N TYR A 454 8.82 -11.87 19.85
CA TYR A 454 9.55 -13.09 20.21
C TYR A 454 8.75 -14.38 20.04
N GLY A 455 7.42 -14.32 20.13
CA GLY A 455 6.55 -15.48 19.91
C GLY A 455 6.22 -15.71 18.43
N LEU A 456 5.95 -14.65 17.65
CA LEU A 456 5.46 -14.77 16.28
C LEU A 456 6.50 -14.39 15.23
N LYS A 457 6.99 -13.15 15.23
CA LYS A 457 7.96 -12.67 14.22
C LYS A 457 9.27 -13.45 14.30
N PHE A 458 9.74 -13.81 15.49
CA PHE A 458 10.96 -14.61 15.64
C PHE A 458 10.91 -15.95 14.90
N LEU A 459 9.76 -16.65 14.89
CA LEU A 459 9.59 -17.91 14.13
C LEU A 459 9.82 -17.70 12.63
N ASN A 460 9.32 -16.58 12.08
CA ASN A 460 9.54 -16.22 10.69
C ASN A 460 11.03 -16.03 10.37
N TYR A 461 11.81 -15.43 11.27
CA TYR A 461 13.24 -15.18 11.07
C TYR A 461 14.12 -16.40 11.28
N ILE A 462 13.69 -17.34 12.13
CA ILE A 462 14.34 -18.65 12.28
C ILE A 462 14.34 -19.38 10.93
N VAL A 463 13.20 -19.42 10.24
CA VAL A 463 13.08 -20.05 8.92
C VAL A 463 14.04 -19.40 7.91
N TRP A 464 14.07 -18.06 7.84
CA TRP A 464 15.03 -17.36 6.98
C TRP A 464 16.50 -17.63 7.34
N ALA A 465 16.83 -17.79 8.63
CA ALA A 465 18.19 -18.14 9.05
C ALA A 465 18.59 -19.55 8.56
N PHE A 466 17.66 -20.50 8.52
CA PHE A 466 17.90 -21.83 7.99
C PHE A 466 18.28 -21.80 6.50
N LEU A 467 17.49 -21.11 5.68
CA LEU A 467 17.79 -20.92 4.27
C LEU A 467 19.12 -20.18 4.07
N ALA A 468 19.35 -19.12 4.86
CA ALA A 468 20.56 -18.31 4.75
C ALA A 468 21.83 -19.14 4.98
N ILE A 469 21.88 -19.97 6.03
CA ILE A 469 23.01 -20.87 6.29
C ILE A 469 23.18 -21.87 5.17
N PHE A 470 22.08 -22.43 4.65
CA PHE A 470 22.12 -23.40 3.56
C PHE A 470 22.74 -22.80 2.29
N ILE A 471 22.20 -21.67 1.81
CA ILE A 471 22.71 -21.00 0.62
C ILE A 471 24.18 -20.60 0.83
N GLN A 472 24.54 -20.05 1.97
CA GLN A 472 25.93 -19.63 2.26
C GLN A 472 26.90 -20.81 2.43
N THR A 473 26.41 -22.02 2.68
CA THR A 473 27.21 -23.25 2.68
C THR A 473 27.45 -23.76 1.25
N LEU A 474 26.50 -23.54 0.33
CA LEU A 474 26.64 -23.93 -1.08
C LEU A 474 27.63 -23.04 -1.82
N PHE A 475 27.47 -21.72 -1.72
CA PHE A 475 28.28 -20.75 -2.44
C PHE A 475 29.59 -20.43 -1.71
N LYS A 476 30.74 -20.51 -2.41
CA LYS A 476 32.06 -20.18 -1.84
C LYS A 476 32.28 -18.68 -1.61
N ASN A 477 31.40 -17.81 -2.13
CA ASN A 477 31.48 -16.35 -2.04
C ASN A 477 30.26 -15.80 -1.28
N GLN A 478 30.50 -15.16 -0.14
CA GLN A 478 29.47 -14.66 0.78
C GLN A 478 28.53 -13.62 0.14
N TYR A 479 29.06 -12.82 -0.80
CA TYR A 479 28.29 -11.77 -1.47
C TYR A 479 27.44 -12.33 -2.61
N LEU A 480 27.92 -13.37 -3.30
CA LEU A 480 27.09 -14.11 -4.25
C LEU A 480 25.96 -14.84 -3.53
N GLY A 481 26.24 -15.46 -2.38
CA GLY A 481 25.21 -16.08 -1.53
C GLY A 481 24.17 -15.07 -1.04
N LEU A 482 24.62 -13.85 -0.67
CA LEU A 482 23.72 -12.74 -0.30
C LEU A 482 22.81 -12.35 -1.47
N LEU A 483 23.36 -12.16 -2.67
CA LEU A 483 22.58 -11.81 -3.86
C LEU A 483 21.51 -12.87 -4.16
N VAL A 484 21.86 -14.15 -4.10
CA VAL A 484 20.91 -15.25 -4.30
C VAL A 484 19.78 -15.23 -3.27
N LEU A 485 20.09 -14.99 -1.99
CA LEU A 485 19.08 -14.86 -0.94
C LEU A 485 18.13 -13.68 -1.19
N LEU A 486 18.67 -12.55 -1.63
CA LEU A 486 17.86 -11.38 -1.99
C LEU A 486 16.94 -11.67 -3.18
N ILE A 487 17.43 -12.36 -4.21
CA ILE A 487 16.62 -12.77 -5.37
C ILE A 487 15.51 -13.72 -4.94
N ILE A 488 15.79 -14.68 -4.05
CA ILE A 488 14.75 -15.59 -3.53
C ILE A 488 13.69 -14.79 -2.75
N ALA A 489 14.12 -13.91 -1.84
CA ALA A 489 13.21 -13.10 -1.03
C ALA A 489 12.32 -12.17 -1.88
N ILE A 490 12.88 -11.54 -2.93
CA ILE A 490 12.14 -10.66 -3.83
C ILE A 490 11.29 -11.47 -4.83
N GLY A 491 11.73 -12.66 -5.24
CA GLY A 491 11.10 -13.47 -6.28
C GLY A 491 9.86 -14.27 -5.82
N ILE A 492 9.80 -14.67 -4.55
CA ILE A 492 8.70 -15.49 -4.01
C ILE A 492 7.30 -14.89 -4.27
N PRO A 493 7.04 -13.58 -4.04
CA PRO A 493 5.75 -12.96 -4.34
C PRO A 493 5.29 -13.14 -5.79
N PHE A 494 6.24 -13.11 -6.74
CA PHE A 494 5.97 -13.24 -8.18
C PHE A 494 5.62 -14.67 -8.63
N LEU A 495 5.83 -15.69 -7.78
CA LEU A 495 5.48 -17.08 -8.12
C LEU A 495 3.97 -17.25 -8.37
N SER A 496 3.14 -16.42 -7.74
CA SER A 496 1.69 -16.38 -7.98
C SER A 496 1.32 -16.05 -9.43
N LEU A 497 2.12 -15.24 -10.10
CA LEU A 497 1.90 -14.81 -11.48
C LEU A 497 2.17 -15.95 -12.46
N VAL A 498 3.07 -16.86 -12.13
CA VAL A 498 3.39 -18.05 -12.94
C VAL A 498 2.47 -19.24 -12.58
N GLY A 499 1.43 -19.03 -11.77
CA GLY A 499 0.44 -20.03 -11.39
C GLY A 499 0.76 -20.82 -10.10
N ILE A 500 1.85 -20.51 -9.40
CA ILE A 500 2.15 -21.11 -8.09
C ILE A 500 1.47 -20.27 -7.01
N GLU A 501 0.23 -20.61 -6.66
CA GLU A 501 -0.60 -19.79 -5.77
C GLU A 501 -0.55 -20.23 -4.31
N LEU A 502 -0.55 -21.54 -4.05
CA LEU A 502 -0.60 -22.10 -2.70
C LEU A 502 0.66 -21.75 -1.90
N SER A 503 0.45 -21.23 -0.68
CA SER A 503 1.53 -20.74 0.19
C SER A 503 2.51 -21.84 0.62
N ILE A 504 2.11 -23.11 0.64
CA ILE A 504 3.01 -24.23 0.98
C ILE A 504 4.16 -24.43 -0.02
N PHE A 505 4.04 -23.89 -1.24
CA PHE A 505 5.07 -23.92 -2.28
C PHE A 505 5.91 -22.64 -2.33
N LYS A 506 5.52 -21.62 -1.56
CA LYS A 506 6.21 -20.33 -1.47
C LYS A 506 6.98 -20.27 -0.16
N TYR A 507 8.31 -20.30 -0.22
CA TYR A 507 9.14 -20.46 0.97
C TYR A 507 8.84 -19.43 2.07
N ASN A 508 8.60 -19.91 3.29
CA ASN A 508 8.25 -19.11 4.48
C ASN A 508 6.93 -18.32 4.39
N GLU A 509 6.11 -18.54 3.36
CA GLU A 509 4.78 -17.93 3.22
C GLU A 509 3.69 -18.78 3.94
N GLY A 510 2.57 -18.14 4.23
CA GLY A 510 1.40 -18.76 4.89
C GLY A 510 0.35 -17.72 5.26
N PRO A 511 -0.79 -18.13 5.84
CA PRO A 511 -1.74 -17.20 6.44
C PRO A 511 -1.03 -16.32 7.46
N GLY A 512 -1.15 -15.00 7.31
CA GLY A 512 -0.66 -14.03 8.29
C GLY A 512 -1.45 -14.09 9.59
N TYR A 513 -1.02 -13.29 10.57
CA TYR A 513 -1.81 -13.00 11.77
C TYR A 513 -2.17 -11.52 11.81
N SER A 514 -3.23 -11.18 12.53
CA SER A 514 -3.71 -9.81 12.73
C SER A 514 -4.15 -9.64 14.18
N TYR A 515 -3.89 -8.48 14.76
CA TYR A 515 -4.27 -8.12 16.12
C TYR A 515 -5.36 -7.04 16.12
N SER A 516 -6.24 -7.11 17.11
CA SER A 516 -7.28 -6.13 17.48
C SER A 516 -7.32 -6.01 18.99
N ASP A 517 -7.55 -4.81 19.53
CA ASP A 517 -7.68 -4.59 20.97
C ASP A 517 -8.95 -5.30 21.49
N MET A 518 -10.02 -5.34 20.69
CA MET A 518 -11.26 -6.06 21.02
C MET A 518 -11.12 -7.60 21.02
N ASN A 519 -10.42 -8.20 20.03
CA ASN A 519 -10.46 -9.65 19.76
C ASN A 519 -9.08 -10.35 19.86
N GLY A 520 -8.01 -9.62 20.16
CA GLY A 520 -6.63 -10.10 20.12
C GLY A 520 -6.25 -10.68 18.76
N TYR A 521 -5.49 -11.79 18.76
CA TYR A 521 -5.04 -12.47 17.53
C TYR A 521 -6.08 -13.38 16.86
N GLY A 522 -7.25 -13.59 17.48
CA GLY A 522 -8.36 -14.37 16.92
C GLY A 522 -8.00 -15.79 16.43
N SER A 523 -8.58 -16.21 15.31
CA SER A 523 -8.35 -17.52 14.67
C SER A 523 -7.08 -17.58 13.81
N ALA A 524 -6.53 -16.43 13.45
CA ALA A 524 -5.39 -16.34 12.55
C ALA A 524 -4.11 -16.90 13.20
N LEU A 525 -3.98 -16.79 14.52
CA LEU A 525 -2.81 -17.25 15.28
C LEU A 525 -2.48 -18.73 15.06
N SER A 526 -3.47 -19.61 15.21
CA SER A 526 -3.27 -21.07 15.07
C SER A 526 -2.77 -21.44 13.68
N ARG A 527 -3.41 -20.88 12.64
CA ARG A 527 -3.06 -21.11 11.23
C ARG A 527 -1.62 -20.69 10.94
N TYR A 528 -1.25 -19.51 11.39
CA TYR A 528 0.11 -19.00 11.27
C TYR A 528 1.14 -19.95 11.89
N LEU A 529 0.90 -20.42 13.12
CA LEU A 529 1.82 -21.30 13.84
C LEU A 529 2.04 -22.64 13.13
N TRP A 530 0.99 -23.24 12.56
CA TRP A 530 1.11 -24.48 11.79
C TRP A 530 1.93 -24.31 10.49
N TYR A 531 1.71 -23.22 9.75
CA TYR A 531 2.53 -22.92 8.58
C TYR A 531 4.00 -22.65 8.96
N LYS A 532 4.24 -21.98 10.10
CA LYS A 532 5.61 -21.81 10.60
C LYS A 532 6.23 -23.13 11.07
N LEU A 533 5.46 -24.02 11.68
CA LEU A 533 5.95 -25.36 12.02
C LEU A 533 6.34 -26.15 10.76
N TYR A 534 5.50 -26.11 9.71
CA TYR A 534 5.80 -26.70 8.40
C TYR A 534 7.13 -26.18 7.85
N TRP A 535 7.34 -24.86 7.81
CA TRP A 535 8.59 -24.30 7.31
C TRP A 535 9.79 -24.49 8.23
N ILE A 536 9.60 -24.63 9.55
CA ILE A 536 10.66 -25.00 10.49
C ILE A 536 11.13 -26.44 10.23
N LEU A 537 10.21 -27.37 9.95
CA LEU A 537 10.56 -28.74 9.54
C LEU A 537 11.34 -28.72 8.21
N GLY A 538 10.85 -27.99 7.21
CA GLY A 538 11.53 -27.83 5.92
C GLY A 538 12.93 -27.21 6.06
N GLY A 539 13.07 -26.17 6.88
CA GLY A 539 14.38 -25.55 7.12
C GLY A 539 15.31 -26.43 7.97
N THR A 540 14.79 -27.29 8.85
CA THR A 540 15.61 -28.29 9.55
C THR A 540 16.20 -29.31 8.55
N LEU A 541 15.46 -29.69 7.50
CA LEU A 541 16.02 -30.49 6.40
C LEU A 541 17.17 -29.76 5.70
N LEU A 542 17.01 -28.45 5.42
CA LEU A 542 18.08 -27.63 4.85
C LEU A 542 19.31 -27.58 5.75
N LEU A 543 19.14 -27.54 7.09
CA LEU A 543 20.27 -27.60 8.02
C LEU A 543 20.98 -28.96 8.00
N ILE A 544 20.25 -30.08 7.95
CA ILE A 544 20.87 -31.41 7.82
C ILE A 544 21.71 -31.49 6.55
N VAL A 545 21.17 -31.03 5.41
CA VAL A 545 21.91 -30.96 4.15
C VAL A 545 23.13 -30.04 4.28
N SER A 546 23.00 -28.90 4.95
CA SER A 546 24.11 -27.97 5.21
C SER A 546 25.24 -28.63 6.02
N ILE A 547 24.92 -29.45 7.01
CA ILE A 547 25.92 -30.20 7.81
C ILE A 547 26.68 -31.19 6.92
N LEU A 548 25.99 -31.86 5.99
CA LEU A 548 26.61 -32.82 5.07
C LEU A 548 27.54 -32.13 4.07
N PHE A 549 27.09 -31.01 3.51
CA PHE A 549 27.84 -30.17 2.56
C PHE A 549 28.92 -29.30 3.22
N TRP A 550 29.08 -29.36 4.55
CA TRP A 550 30.09 -28.61 5.29
C TRP A 550 31.50 -29.09 4.91
N VAL A 551 32.20 -28.27 4.12
CA VAL A 551 33.51 -28.65 3.58
C VAL A 551 34.60 -28.51 4.64
N ARG A 552 35.34 -29.60 4.87
CA ARG A 552 36.67 -29.60 5.50
C ARG A 552 37.70 -30.01 4.47
N GLY A 553 38.86 -29.35 4.47
CA GLY A 553 39.92 -29.59 3.49
C GLY A 553 39.75 -28.81 2.18
N LEU A 554 40.48 -29.21 1.13
CA LEU A 554 40.54 -28.54 -0.18
C LEU A 554 39.91 -29.40 -1.29
N PRO A 555 38.58 -29.61 -1.33
CA PRO A 555 37.96 -30.23 -2.50
C PRO A 555 38.03 -29.28 -3.69
N ASN A 556 38.45 -29.82 -4.83
CA ASN A 556 38.74 -29.09 -6.06
C ASN A 556 37.44 -28.77 -6.83
N SER A 557 36.40 -29.60 -6.73
CA SER A 557 35.16 -29.45 -7.52
C SER A 557 33.86 -29.56 -6.71
N PHE A 558 32.73 -29.18 -7.31
CA PHE A 558 31.40 -29.38 -6.71
C PHE A 558 30.99 -30.85 -6.70
N GLN A 559 31.36 -31.62 -7.74
CA GLN A 559 31.10 -33.07 -7.82
C GLN A 559 31.77 -33.83 -6.67
N GLU A 560 33.01 -33.47 -6.34
CA GLU A 560 33.74 -34.05 -5.21
C GLU A 560 33.03 -33.79 -3.88
N ARG A 561 32.45 -32.60 -3.68
CA ARG A 561 31.64 -32.29 -2.50
C ARG A 561 30.40 -33.16 -2.40
N LEU A 562 29.76 -33.47 -3.53
CA LEU A 562 28.60 -34.35 -3.57
C LEU A 562 28.97 -35.80 -3.20
N GLN A 563 30.08 -36.31 -3.72
CA GLN A 563 30.60 -37.64 -3.35
C GLN A 563 30.91 -37.73 -1.85
N ILE A 564 31.59 -36.72 -1.30
CA ILE A 564 31.88 -36.64 0.15
C ILE A 564 30.59 -36.61 0.97
N THR A 565 29.55 -35.91 0.49
CA THR A 565 28.24 -35.82 1.14
C THR A 565 27.59 -37.20 1.24
N LEU A 566 27.58 -37.97 0.15
CA LEU A 566 27.01 -39.33 0.13
C LEU A 566 27.72 -40.26 1.13
N VAL A 567 29.05 -40.18 1.23
CA VAL A 567 29.84 -40.96 2.19
C VAL A 567 29.55 -40.57 3.65
N ARG A 568 29.25 -39.28 3.89
CA ARG A 568 28.96 -38.75 5.24
C ARG A 568 27.53 -39.03 5.72
N PHE A 569 26.64 -39.42 4.83
CA PHE A 569 25.25 -39.68 5.17
C PHE A 569 25.10 -41.05 5.86
N LYS A 570 25.50 -41.12 7.13
CA LYS A 570 25.47 -42.34 7.96
C LYS A 570 24.06 -42.60 8.54
N THR A 571 23.86 -43.79 9.12
CA THR A 571 22.55 -44.28 9.62
C THR A 571 21.80 -43.29 10.53
N PRO A 572 22.43 -42.63 11.53
CA PRO A 572 21.72 -41.68 12.39
C PRO A 572 21.19 -40.45 11.62
N GLN A 573 21.98 -39.91 10.69
CA GLN A 573 21.56 -38.80 9.84
C GLN A 573 20.46 -39.23 8.87
N LYS A 574 20.53 -40.45 8.33
CA LYS A 574 19.47 -41.02 7.47
C LYS A 574 18.14 -41.12 8.20
N ILE A 575 18.15 -41.69 9.42
CA ILE A 575 16.93 -41.85 10.23
C ILE A 575 16.35 -40.48 10.58
N SER A 576 17.17 -39.55 11.07
CA SER A 576 16.73 -38.19 11.43
C SER A 576 16.16 -37.44 10.20
N PHE A 577 16.84 -37.51 9.06
CA PHE A 577 16.37 -36.90 7.82
C PHE A 577 15.04 -37.53 7.36
N ALA A 578 14.91 -38.86 7.42
CA ALA A 578 13.69 -39.56 7.02
C ALA A 578 12.49 -39.20 7.92
N ILE A 579 12.67 -39.14 9.25
CA ILE A 579 11.60 -38.77 10.19
C ILE A 579 11.13 -37.33 9.95
N ILE A 580 12.06 -36.39 9.80
CA ILE A 580 11.73 -34.97 9.60
C ILE A 580 11.11 -34.78 8.20
N LEU A 581 11.61 -35.48 7.18
CA LEU A 581 11.05 -35.44 5.84
C LEU A 581 9.62 -36.00 5.83
N LEU A 582 9.39 -37.13 6.49
CA LEU A 582 8.05 -37.70 6.63
C LEU A 582 7.11 -36.73 7.36
N SER A 583 7.58 -36.10 8.43
CA SER A 583 6.78 -35.11 9.18
C SER A 583 6.46 -33.88 8.33
N PHE A 584 7.45 -33.36 7.59
CA PHE A 584 7.31 -32.23 6.68
C PHE A 584 6.32 -32.53 5.56
N LEU A 585 6.44 -33.70 4.92
CA LEU A 585 5.56 -34.15 3.85
C LEU A 585 4.15 -34.45 4.38
N THR A 586 4.01 -35.05 5.56
CA THR A 586 2.70 -35.37 6.15
C THR A 586 1.95 -34.08 6.51
N LEU A 587 2.62 -33.13 7.19
CA LEU A 587 2.02 -31.84 7.51
C LEU A 587 1.73 -31.03 6.24
N GLY A 588 2.66 -31.01 5.28
CA GLY A 588 2.47 -30.35 4.00
C GLY A 588 1.31 -30.94 3.19
N PHE A 589 1.16 -32.26 3.17
CA PHE A 589 0.05 -32.96 2.54
C PHE A 589 -1.27 -32.67 3.25
N THR A 590 -1.28 -32.61 4.58
CA THR A 590 -2.49 -32.28 5.35
C THR A 590 -2.95 -30.85 5.05
N ILE A 591 -2.02 -29.87 5.09
CA ILE A 591 -2.31 -28.48 4.72
C ILE A 591 -2.76 -28.41 3.25
N TYR A 592 -2.09 -29.12 2.34
CA TYR A 592 -2.46 -29.18 0.93
C TYR A 592 -3.89 -29.70 0.76
N GLN A 593 -4.23 -30.83 1.37
CA GLN A 593 -5.58 -31.41 1.24
C GLN A 593 -6.68 -30.51 1.82
N GLU A 594 -6.40 -29.78 2.90
CA GLU A 594 -7.38 -28.86 3.49
C GLU A 594 -7.49 -27.51 2.78
N THR A 595 -6.46 -27.07 2.02
CA THR A 595 -6.41 -25.73 1.40
C THR A 595 -6.41 -25.74 -0.12
N LYS A 596 -6.26 -26.91 -0.75
CA LYS A 596 -6.31 -27.05 -2.20
C LYS A 596 -7.76 -26.97 -2.66
N SER A 597 -7.99 -26.21 -3.72
CA SER A 597 -9.25 -26.28 -4.47
C SER A 597 -9.41 -27.65 -5.13
N GLU A 598 -10.63 -28.18 -5.16
CA GLU A 598 -10.97 -29.45 -5.83
C GLU A 598 -10.85 -29.36 -7.37
N GLU A 599 -10.70 -28.14 -7.91
CA GLU A 599 -10.68 -27.90 -9.34
C GLU A 599 -9.30 -28.11 -10.00
N LYS A 600 -9.28 -28.41 -11.31
CA LYS A 600 -8.06 -28.77 -12.06
C LYS A 600 -7.12 -27.58 -12.36
N ASN A 601 -7.59 -26.34 -12.23
CA ASN A 601 -6.84 -25.13 -12.55
C ASN A 601 -6.34 -24.40 -11.29
N THR A 602 -5.45 -23.41 -11.45
CA THR A 602 -5.08 -22.51 -10.35
C THR A 602 -6.31 -21.74 -9.86
N ALA A 603 -6.35 -21.30 -8.60
CA ALA A 603 -7.53 -20.65 -8.04
C ALA A 603 -7.85 -19.33 -8.76
N SER A 604 -6.84 -18.54 -9.15
CA SER A 604 -7.07 -17.31 -9.92
C SER A 604 -7.59 -17.59 -11.32
N LYS A 605 -7.03 -18.59 -12.01
CA LYS A 605 -7.50 -18.97 -13.34
C LYS A 605 -8.89 -19.58 -13.30
N GLN A 606 -9.19 -20.34 -12.26
CA GLN A 606 -10.49 -20.93 -12.04
C GLN A 606 -11.54 -19.87 -11.75
N ALA A 607 -11.22 -18.85 -10.94
CA ALA A 607 -12.11 -17.70 -10.73
C ALA A 607 -12.44 -16.98 -12.04
N GLU A 608 -11.45 -16.82 -12.93
CA GLU A 608 -11.65 -16.23 -14.26
C GLU A 608 -12.59 -17.07 -15.12
N LEU A 609 -12.36 -18.39 -15.20
CA LEU A 609 -13.20 -19.31 -15.96
C LEU A 609 -14.62 -19.41 -15.38
N ASN A 610 -14.74 -19.38 -14.06
CA ASN A 610 -16.02 -19.36 -13.35
C ASN A 610 -16.78 -18.08 -13.68
N ALA A 611 -16.14 -16.91 -13.71
CA ALA A 611 -16.79 -15.66 -14.13
C ALA A 611 -17.28 -15.71 -15.59
N VAL A 612 -16.49 -16.30 -16.50
CA VAL A 612 -16.89 -16.50 -17.91
C VAL A 612 -18.09 -17.45 -18.00
N LYS A 613 -18.04 -18.60 -17.31
CA LYS A 613 -19.10 -19.60 -17.34
C LYS A 613 -20.37 -19.07 -16.69
N TRP A 614 -20.26 -18.31 -15.60
CA TRP A 614 -21.36 -17.59 -14.96
C TRP A 614 -22.07 -16.69 -15.97
N GLU A 615 -21.32 -15.83 -16.67
CA GLU A 615 -21.89 -14.93 -17.65
C GLU A 615 -22.52 -15.67 -18.83
N LYS A 616 -21.81 -16.62 -19.46
CA LYS A 616 -22.35 -17.36 -20.61
C LYS A 616 -23.59 -18.19 -20.29
N THR A 617 -23.68 -18.71 -19.07
CA THR A 617 -24.78 -19.61 -18.67
C THR A 617 -26.00 -18.84 -18.19
N TYR A 618 -25.78 -17.81 -17.36
CA TYR A 618 -26.84 -17.17 -16.57
C TYR A 618 -27.22 -15.75 -17.01
N LYS A 619 -26.41 -15.06 -17.82
CA LYS A 619 -26.71 -13.68 -18.26
C LYS A 619 -28.03 -13.57 -19.02
N LYS A 620 -28.49 -14.64 -19.69
CA LYS A 620 -29.82 -14.69 -20.34
C LYS A 620 -30.99 -14.41 -19.38
N TYR A 621 -30.77 -14.53 -18.08
CA TYR A 621 -31.75 -14.25 -17.04
C TYR A 621 -31.65 -12.84 -16.43
N GLU A 622 -30.73 -12.00 -16.89
CA GLU A 622 -30.52 -10.64 -16.37
C GLU A 622 -31.81 -9.80 -16.36
N ASP A 623 -32.61 -9.88 -17.42
CA ASP A 623 -33.86 -9.13 -17.56
C ASP A 623 -35.10 -9.87 -17.02
N TYR A 624 -34.93 -11.09 -16.50
CA TYR A 624 -36.05 -11.88 -16.01
C TYR A 624 -36.66 -11.22 -14.76
N LYS A 625 -37.96 -10.95 -14.82
CA LYS A 625 -38.66 -10.21 -13.77
C LYS A 625 -38.84 -11.06 -12.51
N GLN A 626 -38.31 -10.56 -11.39
CA GLN A 626 -38.44 -11.14 -10.04
C GLN A 626 -39.44 -10.32 -9.20
N PRO A 627 -40.11 -10.93 -8.20
CA PRO A 627 -40.88 -10.16 -7.23
C PRO A 627 -39.93 -9.32 -6.36
N ARG A 628 -40.48 -8.30 -5.71
CA ARG A 628 -39.72 -7.41 -4.82
C ARG A 628 -39.85 -7.86 -3.38
N ILE A 629 -38.76 -7.95 -2.65
CA ILE A 629 -38.77 -8.12 -1.19
C ILE A 629 -39.33 -6.83 -0.58
N VAL A 630 -40.39 -6.96 0.23
CA VAL A 630 -41.09 -5.83 0.90
C VAL A 630 -41.06 -5.93 2.41
N ALA A 631 -40.74 -7.10 2.98
CA ALA A 631 -40.53 -7.25 4.41
C ALA A 631 -39.53 -8.37 4.69
N VAL A 632 -38.73 -8.20 5.73
CA VAL A 632 -37.79 -9.18 6.23
C VAL A 632 -37.95 -9.35 7.74
N LYS A 633 -38.16 -10.59 8.17
CA LYS A 633 -38.05 -10.99 9.57
C LYS A 633 -36.86 -11.95 9.72
N ALA A 634 -35.83 -11.58 10.47
CA ALA A 634 -34.62 -12.38 10.62
C ALA A 634 -34.40 -12.86 12.06
N ASP A 635 -34.04 -14.12 12.25
CA ASP A 635 -33.59 -14.66 13.53
C ASP A 635 -32.14 -15.11 13.39
N VAL A 636 -31.21 -14.43 14.07
CA VAL A 636 -29.77 -14.64 13.93
C VAL A 636 -29.17 -15.10 15.25
N ALA A 637 -28.70 -16.34 15.30
CA ALA A 637 -28.00 -16.92 16.43
C ALA A 637 -26.48 -16.91 16.20
N ILE A 638 -25.79 -15.98 16.84
CA ILE A 638 -24.33 -15.86 16.80
C ILE A 638 -23.74 -16.74 17.90
N TYR A 639 -22.71 -17.53 17.58
CA TYR A 639 -21.99 -18.37 18.53
C TYR A 639 -20.50 -17.95 18.59
N PRO A 640 -20.15 -16.92 19.37
CA PRO A 640 -18.78 -16.37 19.39
C PRO A 640 -17.70 -17.39 19.77
N LYS A 641 -17.96 -18.26 20.76
CA LYS A 641 -17.01 -19.31 21.20
C LYS A 641 -16.73 -20.35 20.12
N GLN A 642 -17.77 -20.76 19.39
CA GLN A 642 -17.67 -21.73 18.29
C GLN A 642 -17.26 -21.06 16.98
N ARG A 643 -17.29 -19.72 16.91
CA ARG A 643 -17.02 -18.90 15.72
C ARG A 643 -17.88 -19.31 14.54
N THR A 644 -19.17 -19.55 14.79
CA THR A 644 -20.18 -19.90 13.80
C THR A 644 -21.46 -19.13 14.07
N TYR A 645 -22.38 -19.11 13.12
CA TYR A 645 -23.73 -18.60 13.29
C TYR A 645 -24.74 -19.51 12.59
N LYS A 646 -25.97 -19.48 13.11
CA LYS A 646 -27.16 -19.98 12.42
C LYS A 646 -28.09 -18.79 12.23
N ALA A 647 -28.68 -18.64 11.07
CA ALA A 647 -29.65 -17.59 10.83
C ALA A 647 -30.84 -18.15 10.07
N SER A 648 -32.02 -17.63 10.36
CA SER A 648 -33.20 -17.80 9.52
C SER A 648 -33.76 -16.45 9.12
N ALA A 649 -34.36 -16.37 7.94
CA ALA A 649 -35.07 -15.18 7.51
C ALA A 649 -36.35 -15.54 6.78
N ILE A 650 -37.40 -14.78 7.01
CA ILE A 650 -38.65 -14.84 6.24
C ILE A 650 -38.69 -13.61 5.35
N TYR A 651 -38.58 -13.81 4.05
CA TYR A 651 -38.75 -12.79 3.03
C TYR A 651 -40.20 -12.79 2.58
N THR A 652 -40.90 -11.67 2.81
CA THR A 652 -42.19 -11.41 2.17
C THR A 652 -41.92 -10.66 0.88
N MET A 653 -42.32 -11.26 -0.23
CA MET A 653 -42.13 -10.73 -1.57
C MET A 653 -43.47 -10.43 -2.22
N VAL A 654 -43.52 -9.38 -3.04
CA VAL A 654 -44.72 -9.00 -3.80
C VAL A 654 -44.34 -8.86 -5.27
N ASN A 655 -45.16 -9.44 -6.15
CA ASN A 655 -45.02 -9.20 -7.58
C ASN A 655 -45.50 -7.77 -7.93
N LYS A 656 -44.61 -6.78 -7.83
CA LYS A 656 -44.88 -5.39 -8.25
C LYS A 656 -44.83 -5.19 -9.78
N THR A 657 -44.65 -6.26 -10.56
CA THR A 657 -44.56 -6.18 -12.02
C THR A 657 -45.94 -6.30 -12.66
N ASN A 658 -46.04 -5.97 -13.95
CA ASN A 658 -47.28 -6.10 -14.73
C ASN A 658 -47.44 -7.49 -15.40
N LYS A 659 -46.56 -8.45 -15.09
CA LYS A 659 -46.58 -9.80 -15.68
C LYS A 659 -46.65 -10.86 -14.57
N ALA A 660 -47.32 -11.96 -14.87
CA ALA A 660 -47.29 -13.12 -13.98
C ALA A 660 -45.89 -13.75 -13.97
N ILE A 661 -45.34 -14.02 -12.80
CA ILE A 661 -44.03 -14.63 -12.60
C ILE A 661 -44.23 -16.12 -12.33
N ASP A 662 -43.59 -16.98 -13.11
CA ASP A 662 -43.71 -18.44 -12.98
C ASP A 662 -42.52 -19.08 -12.26
N SER A 663 -41.37 -18.40 -12.19
CA SER A 663 -40.17 -18.91 -11.53
C SER A 663 -39.45 -17.85 -10.70
N ILE A 664 -38.82 -18.30 -9.60
CA ILE A 664 -37.90 -17.49 -8.78
C ILE A 664 -36.48 -17.95 -9.05
N LEU A 665 -35.61 -16.99 -9.33
CA LEU A 665 -34.19 -17.21 -9.57
C LEU A 665 -33.46 -16.76 -8.31
N LEU A 666 -32.88 -17.71 -7.58
CA LEU A 666 -32.28 -17.47 -6.28
C LEU A 666 -30.76 -17.52 -6.40
N ASN A 667 -30.11 -16.39 -6.13
CA ASN A 667 -28.66 -16.27 -6.09
C ASN A 667 -28.20 -16.26 -4.63
N HIS A 668 -27.60 -17.36 -4.20
CA HIS A 668 -27.22 -17.58 -2.81
C HIS A 668 -25.71 -17.72 -2.67
N ASN A 669 -25.24 -17.85 -1.43
CA ASN A 669 -23.84 -18.03 -1.11
C ASN A 669 -23.52 -19.52 -0.91
N SER A 670 -22.24 -19.83 -0.67
CA SER A 670 -21.79 -21.21 -0.44
C SER A 670 -22.13 -21.78 0.94
N LEU A 671 -23.00 -21.12 1.72
CA LEU A 671 -23.42 -21.60 3.04
C LEU A 671 -24.40 -22.76 2.91
N GLU A 672 -24.43 -23.61 3.93
CA GLU A 672 -25.46 -24.64 4.08
C GLU A 672 -26.80 -23.92 4.23
N SER A 673 -27.67 -24.03 3.21
CA SER A 673 -28.88 -23.23 3.07
C SER A 673 -30.09 -24.10 2.72
N GLU A 674 -31.23 -23.84 3.34
CA GLU A 674 -32.53 -24.44 3.01
C GLU A 674 -33.52 -23.33 2.66
N PHE A 675 -34.32 -23.55 1.61
CA PHE A 675 -35.25 -22.57 1.05
C PHE A 675 -36.65 -23.17 0.94
N GLU A 676 -37.60 -22.61 1.68
CA GLU A 676 -38.98 -23.08 1.70
C GLU A 676 -39.94 -21.96 1.27
N PHE A 677 -40.73 -22.20 0.23
CA PHE A 677 -41.78 -21.27 -0.19
C PHE A 677 -43.14 -21.67 0.35
N ASN A 678 -43.96 -20.69 0.70
CA ASN A 678 -45.34 -20.93 1.15
C ASN A 678 -46.33 -21.36 0.04
N LYS A 679 -45.85 -21.52 -1.20
CA LYS A 679 -46.62 -22.01 -2.36
C LYS A 679 -45.96 -23.25 -2.95
N PRO A 680 -46.75 -24.23 -3.46
CA PRO A 680 -46.22 -25.39 -4.17
C PRO A 680 -45.31 -24.98 -5.34
N ASN A 681 -44.13 -25.59 -5.38
CA ASN A 681 -43.08 -25.28 -6.33
C ASN A 681 -42.21 -26.52 -6.58
N ASN A 682 -41.48 -26.52 -7.69
CA ASN A 682 -40.54 -27.54 -8.07
C ASN A 682 -39.17 -26.89 -8.34
N LEU A 683 -38.10 -27.43 -7.74
CA LEU A 683 -36.73 -27.06 -8.05
C LEU A 683 -36.35 -27.61 -9.44
N VAL A 684 -36.19 -26.71 -10.42
CA VAL A 684 -35.91 -27.09 -11.82
C VAL A 684 -34.45 -26.95 -12.21
N LEU A 685 -33.67 -26.19 -11.44
CA LEU A 685 -32.22 -26.08 -11.57
C LEU A 685 -31.61 -25.86 -10.20
N GLU A 686 -30.58 -26.62 -9.87
CA GLU A 686 -29.72 -26.43 -8.70
C GLU A 686 -28.27 -26.39 -9.20
N ASP A 687 -27.62 -25.22 -9.14
CA ASP A 687 -26.21 -25.08 -9.49
C ASP A 687 -25.36 -24.85 -8.24
N THR A 688 -24.79 -25.92 -7.73
CA THR A 688 -23.96 -25.93 -6.53
C THR A 688 -22.57 -25.30 -6.73
N VAL A 689 -22.15 -25.05 -7.98
CA VAL A 689 -20.87 -24.40 -8.28
C VAL A 689 -21.01 -22.88 -8.18
N PHE A 690 -22.08 -22.34 -8.78
CA PHE A 690 -22.35 -20.90 -8.76
C PHE A 690 -23.28 -20.45 -7.65
N ASN A 691 -23.88 -21.40 -6.91
CA ASN A 691 -24.86 -21.17 -5.86
C ASN A 691 -26.09 -20.42 -6.43
N PHE A 692 -26.68 -21.01 -7.47
CA PHE A 692 -27.79 -20.42 -8.21
C PHE A 692 -28.89 -21.44 -8.51
N ASP A 693 -30.08 -21.17 -7.98
CA ASP A 693 -31.22 -22.07 -8.06
C ASP A 693 -32.39 -21.45 -8.84
N ILE A 694 -33.20 -22.29 -9.49
CA ILE A 694 -34.44 -21.88 -10.13
C ILE A 694 -35.59 -22.73 -9.60
N TYR A 695 -36.55 -22.06 -8.95
CA TYR A 695 -37.78 -22.67 -8.45
C TYR A 695 -38.95 -22.28 -9.35
N LYS A 696 -39.67 -23.25 -9.89
CA LYS A 696 -40.86 -23.03 -10.73
C LYS A 696 -42.13 -23.33 -9.94
N PHE A 697 -43.11 -22.43 -10.01
CA PHE A 697 -44.35 -22.54 -9.24
C PHE A 697 -45.49 -23.16 -10.06
N ASP A 698 -46.28 -24.03 -9.43
CA ASP A 698 -47.44 -24.67 -10.08
C ASP A 698 -48.49 -23.64 -10.48
N LYS A 699 -48.70 -22.63 -9.61
CA LYS A 699 -49.51 -21.46 -9.88
C LYS A 699 -48.60 -20.23 -9.99
N LYS A 700 -48.64 -19.59 -11.16
CA LYS A 700 -47.92 -18.34 -11.41
C LYS A 700 -48.33 -17.27 -10.41
N ILE A 701 -47.36 -16.50 -9.95
CA ILE A 701 -47.52 -15.37 -9.02
C ILE A 701 -48.07 -14.19 -9.83
N GLN A 702 -49.35 -13.83 -9.64
CA GLN A 702 -49.98 -12.76 -10.39
C GLN A 702 -49.46 -11.38 -9.95
N PRO A 703 -49.56 -10.33 -10.79
CA PRO A 703 -49.33 -8.96 -10.36
C PRO A 703 -50.10 -8.64 -9.07
N GLY A 704 -49.41 -8.12 -8.06
CA GLY A 704 -49.96 -7.84 -6.73
C GLY A 704 -49.98 -9.02 -5.75
N ASP A 705 -49.80 -10.26 -6.21
CA ASP A 705 -49.74 -11.42 -5.31
C ASP A 705 -48.48 -11.38 -4.44
N SER A 706 -48.64 -11.85 -3.20
CA SER A 706 -47.53 -12.09 -2.27
C SER A 706 -47.01 -13.53 -2.32
N LEU A 707 -45.73 -13.69 -2.03
CA LEU A 707 -45.02 -14.95 -1.83
C LEU A 707 -44.15 -14.83 -0.57
N GLN A 708 -44.08 -15.88 0.24
CA GLN A 708 -43.13 -15.94 1.36
C GLN A 708 -42.06 -16.99 1.07
N LEU A 709 -40.82 -16.62 1.37
CA LEU A 709 -39.64 -17.48 1.33
C LEU A 709 -39.04 -17.53 2.73
N THR A 710 -39.05 -18.71 3.35
CA THR A 710 -38.31 -19.01 4.57
C THR A 710 -36.94 -19.53 4.18
N ILE A 711 -35.91 -18.92 4.76
CA ILE A 711 -34.51 -19.21 4.53
C ILE A 711 -33.93 -19.70 5.85
N HIS A 712 -33.22 -20.82 5.83
CA HIS A 712 -32.35 -21.24 6.90
C HIS A 712 -30.93 -21.28 6.38
N VAL A 713 -30.00 -20.60 7.03
CA VAL A 713 -28.57 -20.61 6.68
C VAL A 713 -27.72 -20.94 7.90
N LYS A 714 -26.62 -21.64 7.66
CA LYS A 714 -25.64 -21.97 8.67
C LYS A 714 -24.24 -21.71 8.15
N SER A 715 -23.44 -21.00 8.93
CA SER A 715 -22.04 -20.79 8.56
C SER A 715 -21.23 -22.06 8.70
N LYS A 716 -20.32 -22.28 7.76
CA LYS A 716 -19.35 -23.36 7.82
C LYS A 716 -18.44 -23.20 9.02
N GLU A 717 -18.13 -24.32 9.68
CA GLU A 717 -17.20 -24.32 10.80
C GLU A 717 -15.78 -24.00 10.33
N ASN A 718 -15.04 -23.24 11.14
CA ASN A 718 -13.63 -22.97 10.87
C ASN A 718 -12.83 -24.27 11.06
N THR A 719 -11.89 -24.53 10.15
CA THR A 719 -10.98 -25.68 10.28
C THR A 719 -9.67 -25.25 10.94
N MET A 720 -8.74 -26.19 11.08
CA MET A 720 -7.41 -25.91 11.61
C MET A 720 -6.62 -24.93 10.72
N PHE A 721 -6.83 -24.98 9.39
CA PHE A 721 -6.08 -24.20 8.40
C PHE A 721 -6.90 -23.14 7.66
N GLU A 722 -8.24 -23.19 7.71
CA GLU A 722 -9.12 -22.27 6.98
C GLU A 722 -10.12 -21.55 7.89
N GLN A 723 -10.34 -20.26 7.61
CA GLN A 723 -11.45 -19.51 8.19
C GLN A 723 -12.61 -19.52 7.21
N LYS A 724 -13.71 -20.17 7.61
CA LYS A 724 -14.93 -20.34 6.81
C LYS A 724 -16.11 -19.52 7.33
N SER A 725 -15.97 -18.94 8.52
CA SER A 725 -16.97 -18.10 9.16
C SER A 725 -16.42 -16.71 9.52
N PRO A 726 -17.21 -15.64 9.33
CA PRO A 726 -16.82 -14.28 9.68
C PRO A 726 -16.92 -13.98 11.18
N ILE A 727 -17.47 -14.91 11.98
CA ILE A 727 -17.72 -14.70 13.41
C ILE A 727 -16.42 -14.64 14.20
N ARG A 728 -16.32 -13.62 15.05
CA ARG A 728 -15.21 -13.39 15.97
C ARG A 728 -15.63 -13.74 17.40
N GLU A 729 -14.64 -13.97 18.27
CA GLU A 729 -14.96 -14.19 19.69
C GLU A 729 -15.51 -12.91 20.31
N ASN A 730 -14.96 -11.75 19.95
CA ASN A 730 -15.48 -10.45 20.33
C ASN A 730 -15.46 -9.49 19.15
N GLY A 731 -16.49 -8.64 18.99
CA GLY A 731 -16.57 -7.69 17.88
C GLY A 731 -16.93 -8.35 16.54
N THR A 732 -17.96 -9.18 16.52
CA THR A 732 -18.52 -9.69 15.27
C THR A 732 -19.27 -8.56 14.54
N PHE A 733 -18.99 -8.41 13.25
CA PHE A 733 -19.73 -7.57 12.30
C PHE A 733 -20.01 -8.39 11.04
N ILE A 734 -21.29 -8.55 10.71
CA ILE A 734 -21.78 -9.25 9.51
C ILE A 734 -22.98 -8.49 8.93
N ASN A 735 -23.22 -8.59 7.63
CA ASN A 735 -24.36 -7.93 6.97
C ASN A 735 -25.20 -8.92 6.16
N ASN A 736 -26.38 -8.47 5.75
CA ASN A 736 -27.35 -9.29 5.02
C ASN A 736 -26.81 -9.87 3.71
N PHE A 737 -26.01 -9.09 2.95
CA PHE A 737 -25.44 -9.54 1.68
C PHE A 737 -24.48 -10.73 1.82
N GLY A 738 -23.81 -10.87 2.97
CA GLY A 738 -22.94 -12.01 3.25
C GLY A 738 -23.68 -13.25 3.79
N MET A 739 -24.96 -13.13 4.14
CA MET A 739 -25.71 -14.16 4.87
C MET A 739 -26.86 -14.74 4.06
N PHE A 740 -27.70 -13.87 3.48
CA PHE A 740 -28.96 -14.26 2.85
C PHE A 740 -28.89 -14.16 1.33
N PRO A 741 -29.71 -14.94 0.61
CA PRO A 741 -29.76 -14.91 -0.85
C PRO A 741 -30.33 -13.58 -1.39
N SER A 742 -30.02 -13.31 -2.65
CA SER A 742 -30.64 -12.27 -3.47
C SER A 742 -31.41 -12.90 -4.63
N LEU A 743 -32.29 -12.13 -5.26
CA LEU A 743 -33.07 -12.60 -6.42
C LEU A 743 -32.45 -12.17 -7.75
N GLY A 744 -32.41 -13.09 -8.71
CA GLY A 744 -32.00 -12.85 -10.08
C GLY A 744 -30.50 -12.93 -10.32
N TYR A 745 -30.10 -12.53 -11.53
CA TYR A 745 -28.70 -12.55 -11.96
C TYR A 745 -27.88 -11.42 -11.30
N SER A 746 -26.68 -11.74 -10.83
CA SER A 746 -25.71 -10.76 -10.33
C SER A 746 -24.61 -10.48 -11.35
N SER A 747 -24.51 -9.21 -11.74
CA SER A 747 -23.41 -8.70 -12.57
C SER A 747 -22.07 -8.64 -11.82
N GLY A 748 -22.07 -8.80 -10.49
CA GLY A 748 -20.85 -8.85 -9.69
C GLY A 748 -19.97 -10.08 -9.95
N GLY A 749 -20.53 -11.13 -10.56
CA GLY A 749 -19.80 -12.30 -11.02
C GLY A 749 -19.19 -12.16 -12.43
N GLU A 750 -19.40 -11.04 -13.12
CA GLU A 750 -18.85 -10.82 -14.47
C GLU A 750 -17.38 -10.41 -14.46
N LEU A 751 -16.66 -10.75 -15.53
CA LEU A 751 -15.35 -10.17 -15.79
C LEU A 751 -15.49 -8.66 -16.11
N THR A 752 -14.74 -7.79 -15.45
CA THR A 752 -14.81 -6.34 -15.71
C THR A 752 -13.82 -5.87 -16.77
N ASP A 753 -12.73 -6.61 -16.99
CA ASP A 753 -11.69 -6.28 -17.96
C ASP A 753 -12.09 -6.67 -19.40
N ASN A 754 -12.17 -5.68 -20.28
CA ASN A 754 -12.59 -5.87 -21.67
C ASN A 754 -11.62 -6.73 -22.49
N LYS A 755 -10.33 -6.78 -22.15
CA LYS A 755 -9.35 -7.59 -22.91
C LYS A 755 -9.52 -9.07 -22.58
N THR A 756 -9.64 -9.39 -21.29
CA THR A 756 -9.96 -10.74 -20.83
C THR A 756 -11.33 -11.18 -21.34
N ARG A 757 -12.33 -10.28 -21.40
CA ARG A 757 -13.64 -10.58 -22.02
C ARG A 757 -13.52 -10.93 -23.51
N LYS A 758 -12.74 -10.19 -24.28
CA LYS A 758 -12.48 -10.47 -25.71
C LYS A 758 -11.87 -11.85 -25.94
N LYS A 759 -10.97 -12.31 -25.06
CA LYS A 759 -10.39 -13.68 -25.10
C LYS A 759 -11.45 -14.78 -25.04
N TYR A 760 -12.58 -14.53 -24.39
CA TYR A 760 -13.67 -15.48 -24.23
C TYR A 760 -14.90 -15.15 -25.09
N ASP A 761 -14.76 -14.26 -26.08
CA ASP A 761 -15.86 -13.80 -26.94
C ASP A 761 -17.03 -13.17 -26.17
N LEU A 762 -16.74 -12.51 -25.04
CA LEU A 762 -17.72 -11.76 -24.27
C LEU A 762 -17.81 -10.31 -24.76
N PRO A 763 -19.01 -9.69 -24.80
CA PRO A 763 -19.17 -8.29 -25.19
C PRO A 763 -18.43 -7.38 -24.20
N PRO A 764 -18.03 -6.15 -24.58
CA PRO A 764 -17.38 -5.23 -23.64
C PRO A 764 -18.31 -4.88 -22.46
N ASN A 765 -17.76 -4.85 -21.26
CA ASN A 765 -18.49 -4.46 -20.05
C ASN A 765 -18.42 -2.94 -19.88
N ASN A 766 -19.57 -2.27 -19.99
CA ASN A 766 -19.70 -0.82 -19.81
C ASN A 766 -19.95 -0.39 -18.36
N LEU A 767 -19.76 -1.29 -17.38
CA LEU A 767 -19.97 -1.16 -15.93
C LEU A 767 -21.41 -0.82 -15.52
N ARG A 768 -21.91 0.36 -15.89
CA ARG A 768 -23.28 0.81 -15.61
C ARG A 768 -23.94 1.50 -16.81
N PRO A 769 -25.28 1.44 -16.92
CA PRO A 769 -26.03 2.17 -17.93
C PRO A 769 -25.95 3.69 -17.77
N HIS A 770 -26.25 4.42 -18.85
CA HIS A 770 -26.34 5.88 -18.82
C HIS A 770 -27.58 6.35 -18.05
N PRO A 771 -27.55 7.49 -17.34
CA PRO A 771 -28.67 7.87 -16.45
C PRO A 771 -29.94 8.29 -17.19
N SER A 772 -29.86 8.57 -18.49
CA SER A 772 -31.03 8.82 -19.34
C SER A 772 -31.72 7.55 -19.83
N ASP A 773 -31.17 6.36 -19.55
CA ASP A 773 -31.78 5.09 -19.94
C ASP A 773 -32.94 4.76 -19.00
N SER A 774 -34.16 5.07 -19.44
CA SER A 774 -35.39 4.80 -18.69
C SER A 774 -35.59 3.32 -18.33
N THR A 775 -34.93 2.39 -19.02
CA THR A 775 -35.06 0.95 -18.73
C THR A 775 -34.25 0.51 -17.50
N ALA A 776 -33.24 1.29 -17.11
CA ALA A 776 -32.33 1.00 -15.99
C ALA A 776 -32.75 1.64 -14.66
N LEU A 777 -33.82 2.45 -14.64
CA LEU A 777 -34.23 3.21 -13.45
C LEU A 777 -35.05 2.40 -12.43
N GLY A 778 -35.29 1.12 -12.71
CA GLY A 778 -36.12 0.26 -11.86
C GLY A 778 -35.44 -0.22 -10.57
N ASN A 779 -34.11 -0.11 -10.46
CA ASN A 779 -33.32 -0.64 -9.36
C ASN A 779 -32.40 0.42 -8.77
N THR A 780 -32.10 0.31 -7.47
CA THR A 780 -31.10 1.16 -6.81
C THR A 780 -29.71 0.57 -6.97
N TYR A 781 -28.66 1.38 -6.81
CA TYR A 781 -27.29 0.87 -6.81
C TYR A 781 -26.95 -0.03 -5.60
N ILE A 782 -27.84 -0.13 -4.60
CA ILE A 782 -27.70 -0.98 -3.40
C ILE A 782 -28.39 -2.34 -3.58
N SER A 783 -29.58 -2.38 -4.17
CA SER A 783 -30.36 -3.61 -4.35
C SER A 783 -31.16 -3.62 -5.66
N LYS A 784 -31.18 -4.80 -6.31
CA LYS A 784 -31.92 -5.08 -7.55
C LYS A 784 -33.24 -5.83 -7.34
N ASP A 785 -33.48 -6.34 -6.13
CA ASP A 785 -34.56 -7.26 -5.79
C ASP A 785 -35.46 -6.75 -4.66
N SER A 786 -35.21 -5.55 -4.17
CA SER A 786 -36.00 -4.90 -3.13
C SER A 786 -36.14 -3.40 -3.38
N ASP A 787 -37.10 -2.80 -2.68
CA ASP A 787 -37.25 -1.34 -2.59
C ASP A 787 -37.02 -0.95 -1.11
N TRP A 788 -38.06 -0.46 -0.44
CA TRP A 788 -38.10 -0.22 0.99
C TRP A 788 -38.81 -1.39 1.69
N ILE A 789 -38.19 -1.96 2.73
CA ILE A 789 -38.68 -3.11 3.46
C ILE A 789 -39.13 -2.77 4.89
N ASP A 790 -40.16 -3.46 5.36
CA ASP A 790 -40.42 -3.59 6.80
C ASP A 790 -39.38 -4.54 7.40
N PHE A 791 -38.68 -4.12 8.46
CA PHE A 791 -37.58 -4.89 9.05
C PHE A 791 -37.81 -5.20 10.53
N GLU A 792 -37.64 -6.48 10.87
CA GLU A 792 -37.70 -7.01 12.23
C GLU A 792 -36.63 -8.08 12.41
N ALA A 793 -35.93 -8.10 13.54
CA ALA A 793 -34.92 -9.12 13.79
C ALA A 793 -34.83 -9.54 15.26
N THR A 794 -34.66 -10.83 15.51
CA THR A 794 -34.20 -11.36 16.79
C THR A 794 -32.75 -11.78 16.68
N VAL A 795 -31.88 -11.23 17.50
CA VAL A 795 -30.45 -11.61 17.51
C VAL A 795 -30.11 -12.23 18.86
N SER A 796 -29.45 -13.38 18.86
CA SER A 796 -28.95 -14.02 20.06
C SER A 796 -27.44 -14.19 20.05
N THR A 797 -26.81 -14.03 21.21
CA THR A 797 -25.36 -14.14 21.39
C THR A 797 -25.01 -14.70 22.77
N SER A 798 -23.72 -14.76 23.10
CA SER A 798 -23.23 -15.14 24.43
C SER A 798 -23.78 -14.21 25.51
N LYS A 799 -24.00 -14.75 26.72
CA LYS A 799 -24.56 -14.02 27.87
C LYS A 799 -23.80 -12.74 28.26
N ASP A 800 -22.49 -12.68 27.99
CA ASP A 800 -21.61 -11.54 28.27
C ASP A 800 -21.57 -10.48 27.15
N GLN A 801 -22.26 -10.71 26.03
CA GLN A 801 -22.25 -9.81 24.87
C GLN A 801 -23.59 -9.13 24.63
N ILE A 802 -23.54 -7.98 23.97
CA ILE A 802 -24.71 -7.27 23.45
C ILE A 802 -24.72 -7.46 21.94
N ALA A 803 -25.85 -7.96 21.41
CA ALA A 803 -26.06 -8.06 19.98
C ALA A 803 -26.94 -6.90 19.49
N ILE A 804 -26.60 -6.32 18.35
CA ILE A 804 -27.27 -5.14 17.80
C ILE A 804 -27.66 -5.39 16.34
N ALA A 805 -28.92 -5.08 16.02
CA ALA A 805 -29.44 -4.95 14.66
C ALA A 805 -30.17 -3.60 14.50
N PRO A 806 -30.42 -3.12 13.26
CA PRO A 806 -31.25 -1.95 13.02
C PRO A 806 -32.64 -2.06 13.67
N GLY A 807 -33.10 -0.95 14.21
CA GLY A 807 -34.43 -0.85 14.86
C GLY A 807 -34.38 -0.67 16.37
N TYR A 808 -35.56 -0.49 16.95
CA TYR A 808 -35.71 -0.23 18.38
C TYR A 808 -35.85 -1.53 19.15
N LEU A 809 -35.16 -1.63 20.28
CA LEU A 809 -35.22 -2.80 21.15
C LEU A 809 -36.64 -2.95 21.73
N GLN A 810 -37.33 -4.01 21.32
CA GLN A 810 -38.66 -4.36 21.78
C GLN A 810 -38.60 -5.22 23.04
N LYS A 811 -37.67 -6.18 23.06
CA LYS A 811 -37.52 -7.15 24.14
C LYS A 811 -36.08 -7.61 24.26
N GLU A 812 -35.62 -7.72 25.50
CA GLU A 812 -34.35 -8.36 25.87
C GLU A 812 -34.64 -9.46 26.88
N TRP A 813 -34.08 -10.65 26.67
CA TRP A 813 -34.21 -11.75 27.63
C TRP A 813 -32.99 -12.67 27.60
N THR A 814 -32.85 -13.49 28.64
CA THR A 814 -31.83 -14.54 28.72
C THR A 814 -32.53 -15.89 28.77
N GLU A 815 -32.05 -16.84 27.98
CA GLU A 815 -32.54 -18.21 27.97
C GLU A 815 -31.34 -19.16 27.91
N GLY A 816 -31.17 -19.98 28.95
CA GLY A 816 -29.95 -20.74 29.18
C GLY A 816 -28.71 -19.84 29.30
N ASP A 817 -27.66 -20.17 28.53
CA ASP A 817 -26.40 -19.41 28.47
C ASP A 817 -26.37 -18.37 27.34
N ARG A 818 -27.53 -18.02 26.77
CA ARG A 818 -27.65 -17.08 25.65
C ARG A 818 -28.53 -15.89 25.98
N LYS A 819 -28.15 -14.75 25.43
CA LYS A 819 -28.89 -13.48 25.54
C LYS A 819 -29.52 -13.15 24.20
N TYR A 820 -30.78 -12.71 24.21
CA TYR A 820 -31.62 -12.47 23.04
C TYR A 820 -32.11 -11.03 23.02
N PHE A 821 -32.13 -10.45 21.83
CA PHE A 821 -32.51 -9.07 21.57
C PHE A 821 -33.46 -9.02 20.37
N HIS A 822 -34.68 -8.54 20.57
CA HIS A 822 -35.66 -8.35 19.51
C HIS A 822 -35.71 -6.88 19.11
N TYR A 823 -35.39 -6.59 17.86
CA TYR A 823 -35.39 -5.27 17.25
C TYR A 823 -36.47 -5.17 16.19
N LYS A 824 -37.14 -4.01 16.11
CA LYS A 824 -38.15 -3.72 15.10
C LYS A 824 -38.03 -2.28 14.63
N MET A 825 -38.09 -2.05 13.33
CA MET A 825 -38.20 -0.70 12.77
C MET A 825 -39.63 -0.18 12.85
N ASP A 826 -39.80 1.13 13.07
CA ASP A 826 -41.10 1.82 13.01
C ASP A 826 -41.37 2.48 11.65
N SER A 827 -40.40 2.41 10.73
CA SER A 827 -40.46 2.88 9.35
C SER A 827 -39.80 1.87 8.41
N LYS A 828 -40.15 1.90 7.12
CA LYS A 828 -39.44 1.10 6.13
C LYS A 828 -37.99 1.58 5.97
N ILE A 829 -37.10 0.64 5.67
CA ILE A 829 -35.67 0.88 5.42
C ILE A 829 -35.23 0.20 4.13
N LEU A 830 -34.06 0.55 3.59
CA LEU A 830 -33.48 -0.23 2.50
C LEU A 830 -33.19 -1.67 2.96
N ASN A 831 -33.20 -2.65 2.04
CA ASN A 831 -32.75 -4.02 2.31
C ASN A 831 -31.22 -4.10 2.44
N PHE A 832 -30.71 -3.38 3.44
CA PHE A 832 -29.31 -3.18 3.71
C PHE A 832 -29.16 -2.99 5.23
N TYR A 833 -28.76 -4.06 5.91
CA TYR A 833 -28.71 -4.11 7.37
C TYR A 833 -27.57 -5.02 7.86
N ALA A 834 -27.12 -4.76 9.09
CA ALA A 834 -26.02 -5.47 9.72
C ALA A 834 -26.38 -6.02 11.11
N PHE A 835 -25.63 -7.03 11.53
CA PHE A 835 -25.68 -7.63 12.85
C PHE A 835 -24.31 -7.49 13.51
N ASN A 836 -24.30 -6.95 14.72
CA ASN A 836 -23.09 -6.72 15.51
C ASN A 836 -23.18 -7.49 16.83
N SER A 837 -22.06 -7.96 17.35
CA SER A 837 -22.01 -8.59 18.68
C SER A 837 -20.65 -8.41 19.33
N ALA A 838 -20.62 -7.79 20.51
CA ALA A 838 -19.40 -7.64 21.30
C ALA A 838 -19.71 -7.39 22.78
N ARG A 839 -18.65 -7.35 23.59
CA ARG A 839 -18.64 -6.80 24.94
C ARG A 839 -18.54 -5.28 24.87
N TYR A 840 -19.69 -4.61 24.85
CA TYR A 840 -19.80 -3.15 24.73
C TYR A 840 -20.06 -2.47 26.07
N GLU A 841 -19.44 -1.32 26.26
CA GLU A 841 -19.96 -0.24 27.11
C GLU A 841 -20.78 0.72 26.25
N VAL A 842 -21.70 1.47 26.86
CA VAL A 842 -22.62 2.35 26.12
C VAL A 842 -22.59 3.77 26.66
N LYS A 843 -22.22 4.73 25.80
CA LYS A 843 -22.45 6.16 26.06
C LYS A 843 -23.76 6.57 25.41
N LYS A 844 -24.67 7.17 26.16
CA LYS A 844 -26.03 7.50 25.70
C LYS A 844 -26.45 8.91 26.09
N GLU A 845 -27.03 9.65 25.15
CA GLU A 845 -27.59 10.99 25.35
C GLU A 845 -28.90 11.18 24.58
N MET A 846 -29.82 11.99 25.12
CA MET A 846 -31.03 12.40 24.41
C MET A 846 -30.83 13.77 23.78
N TRP A 847 -31.11 13.90 22.48
CA TRP A 847 -31.00 15.15 21.73
C TRP A 847 -32.27 15.39 20.93
N ASN A 848 -33.04 16.43 21.27
CA ASN A 848 -34.30 16.78 20.60
C ASN A 848 -35.28 15.60 20.41
N GLY A 849 -35.37 14.70 21.41
CA GLY A 849 -36.21 13.51 21.35
C GLY A 849 -35.61 12.31 20.61
N ILE A 850 -34.38 12.42 20.10
CA ILE A 850 -33.61 11.34 19.45
C ILE A 850 -32.60 10.78 20.45
N SER A 851 -32.57 9.45 20.62
CA SER A 851 -31.58 8.76 21.45
C SER A 851 -30.28 8.55 20.67
N LEU A 852 -29.20 9.20 21.08
CA LEU A 852 -27.87 9.05 20.50
C LEU A 852 -27.03 8.11 21.36
N GLU A 853 -26.46 7.07 20.76
CA GLU A 853 -25.71 6.05 21.49
C GLU A 853 -24.40 5.67 20.80
N ILE A 854 -23.37 5.39 21.60
CA ILE A 854 -22.09 4.86 21.12
C ILE A 854 -21.79 3.60 21.90
N TYR A 855 -21.73 2.47 21.20
CA TYR A 855 -21.35 1.17 21.72
C TYR A 855 -19.86 0.96 21.46
N TYR A 856 -19.06 0.92 22.52
CA TYR A 856 -17.61 0.95 22.41
C TYR A 856 -16.93 -0.08 23.31
N HIS A 857 -15.69 -0.40 22.98
CA HIS A 857 -14.79 -1.21 23.78
C HIS A 857 -14.21 -0.34 24.89
N LYS A 858 -14.37 -0.75 26.15
CA LYS A 858 -14.05 0.06 27.33
C LYS A 858 -12.72 0.84 27.29
N PRO A 859 -11.57 0.29 26.82
CA PRO A 859 -10.30 1.02 26.72
C PRO A 859 -10.26 2.13 25.67
N HIS A 860 -11.29 2.28 24.82
CA HIS A 860 -11.35 3.22 23.70
C HIS A 860 -12.34 4.37 23.97
N ASP A 861 -12.25 4.98 25.16
CA ASP A 861 -13.11 6.09 25.56
C ASP A 861 -12.64 7.47 25.06
N PHE A 862 -11.49 7.54 24.37
CA PHE A 862 -10.79 8.77 23.98
C PHE A 862 -11.64 9.77 23.17
N ASN A 863 -12.40 9.28 22.18
CA ASN A 863 -13.03 10.14 21.16
C ASN A 863 -14.56 10.15 21.20
N LEU A 864 -15.17 9.58 22.25
CA LEU A 864 -16.62 9.43 22.34
C LEU A 864 -17.36 10.77 22.32
N ASP A 865 -16.82 11.81 22.98
CA ASP A 865 -17.41 13.16 22.97
C ASP A 865 -17.37 13.82 21.59
N ARG A 866 -16.28 13.64 20.84
CA ARG A 866 -16.13 14.16 19.48
C ARG A 866 -17.12 13.51 18.52
N MET A 867 -17.24 12.18 18.59
CA MET A 867 -18.26 11.44 17.83
C MET A 867 -19.67 11.88 18.22
N MET A 868 -19.97 12.04 19.52
CA MET A 868 -21.28 12.51 19.98
C MET A 868 -21.60 13.93 19.46
N LYS A 869 -20.62 14.82 19.47
CA LYS A 869 -20.75 16.17 18.88
C LYS A 869 -20.98 16.10 17.37
N GLY A 870 -20.28 15.22 16.66
CA GLY A 870 -20.45 14.97 15.23
C GLY A 870 -21.86 14.52 14.87
N MET A 871 -22.42 13.57 15.64
CA MET A 871 -23.81 13.14 15.47
C MET A 871 -24.78 14.30 15.60
N LYS A 872 -24.66 15.10 16.67
CA LYS A 872 -25.54 16.26 16.90
C LYS A 872 -25.42 17.32 15.80
N ALA A 873 -24.19 17.63 15.39
CA ALA A 873 -23.93 18.64 14.35
C ALA A 873 -24.48 18.22 12.99
N SER A 874 -24.26 16.96 12.59
CA SER A 874 -24.80 16.42 11.34
C SER A 874 -26.33 16.38 11.34
N LEU A 875 -26.95 15.90 12.44
CA LEU A 875 -28.39 15.91 12.58
C LEU A 875 -28.97 17.33 12.49
N ALA A 876 -28.36 18.31 13.16
CA ALA A 876 -28.80 19.70 13.13
C ALA A 876 -28.70 20.30 11.72
N TYR A 877 -27.56 20.10 11.03
CA TYR A 877 -27.34 20.64 9.70
C TYR A 877 -28.31 20.05 8.68
N ASN A 878 -28.44 18.73 8.63
CA ASN A 878 -29.31 18.06 7.67
C ASN A 878 -30.79 18.34 7.94
N ALA A 879 -31.23 18.33 9.21
CA ALA A 879 -32.61 18.64 9.58
C ALA A 879 -33.03 20.06 9.18
N ASN A 880 -32.12 21.03 9.35
CA ASN A 880 -32.36 22.41 8.98
C ASN A 880 -32.38 22.64 7.45
N ASN A 881 -31.44 22.01 6.73
CA ASN A 881 -31.21 22.31 5.32
C ASN A 881 -32.00 21.43 4.35
N PHE A 882 -32.31 20.17 4.68
CA PHE A 882 -32.88 19.21 3.71
C PHE A 882 -34.26 18.67 4.13
N SER A 883 -34.33 17.90 5.22
CA SER A 883 -35.58 17.30 5.71
C SER A 883 -35.41 16.81 7.16
N PRO A 884 -36.48 16.61 7.94
CA PRO A 884 -36.36 16.03 9.27
C PRO A 884 -35.72 14.63 9.28
N TYR A 885 -35.07 14.29 10.39
CA TYR A 885 -34.54 12.94 10.62
C TYR A 885 -35.69 11.94 10.80
N GLN A 886 -35.59 10.78 10.16
CA GLN A 886 -36.68 9.81 10.05
C GLN A 886 -36.80 8.82 11.22
N HIS A 887 -35.81 8.75 12.12
CA HIS A 887 -35.79 7.78 13.23
C HIS A 887 -35.74 8.46 14.60
N LYS A 888 -36.03 7.70 15.67
CA LYS A 888 -35.97 8.17 17.07
C LYS A 888 -34.67 7.81 17.79
N GLN A 889 -33.75 7.17 17.08
CA GLN A 889 -32.47 6.71 17.62
C GLN A 889 -31.41 6.75 16.53
N LEU A 890 -30.15 6.97 16.94
CA LEU A 890 -28.97 6.87 16.09
C LEU A 890 -27.83 6.26 16.92
N ARG A 891 -27.14 5.26 16.37
CA ARG A 891 -26.13 4.49 17.10
C ARG A 891 -24.82 4.40 16.32
N ILE A 892 -23.70 4.60 16.98
CA ILE A 892 -22.36 4.20 16.51
C ILE A 892 -21.97 2.90 17.21
N ILE A 893 -21.42 1.94 16.46
CA ILE A 893 -21.12 0.60 16.97
C ILE A 893 -19.68 0.23 16.63
N GLU A 894 -18.83 0.10 17.63
CA GLU A 894 -17.44 -0.25 17.40
C GLU A 894 -17.26 -1.69 16.89
N PHE A 895 -16.36 -1.89 15.93
CA PHE A 895 -15.93 -3.22 15.50
C PHE A 895 -14.41 -3.35 15.31
N PRO A 896 -13.85 -4.56 15.38
CA PRO A 896 -12.41 -4.82 15.29
C PRO A 896 -11.79 -4.39 13.96
N ARG A 897 -10.58 -3.81 13.98
CA ARG A 897 -9.81 -3.47 12.77
C ARG A 897 -9.52 -4.68 11.88
N THR A 898 -9.57 -5.88 12.45
CA THR A 898 -9.44 -7.16 11.72
C THR A 898 -10.63 -7.47 10.81
N ALA A 899 -11.71 -6.69 10.86
CA ALA A 899 -12.82 -6.71 9.89
C ALA A 899 -12.72 -5.57 8.84
N GLY A 900 -11.70 -4.71 8.95
CA GLY A 900 -11.46 -3.55 8.09
C GLY A 900 -11.31 -2.25 8.88
N THR A 901 -10.77 -1.22 8.23
CA THR A 901 -10.61 0.14 8.78
C THR A 901 -11.51 1.09 8.00
N PHE A 902 -12.79 1.14 8.38
CA PHE A 902 -13.82 1.98 7.76
C PHE A 902 -14.98 2.22 8.73
N ALA A 903 -15.91 3.08 8.33
CA ALA A 903 -17.25 3.19 8.91
C ALA A 903 -18.30 2.95 7.82
N GLN A 904 -19.51 2.52 8.20
CA GLN A 904 -20.57 2.24 7.24
C GLN A 904 -21.95 2.56 7.81
N SER A 905 -22.71 3.41 7.13
CA SER A 905 -24.03 3.85 7.59
C SER A 905 -25.17 2.91 7.17
N PHE A 906 -25.72 2.14 8.11
CA PHE A 906 -27.01 1.45 7.98
C PHE A 906 -28.12 2.28 8.63
N ALA A 907 -29.39 1.93 8.40
CA ALA A 907 -30.51 2.65 8.99
C ALA A 907 -30.41 2.67 10.53
N ASN A 908 -30.31 3.86 11.12
CA ASN A 908 -30.09 4.12 12.56
C ASN A 908 -28.87 3.46 13.26
N THR A 909 -28.04 2.71 12.55
CA THR A 909 -26.85 2.03 13.11
C THR A 909 -25.64 2.18 12.21
N ILE A 910 -24.53 2.69 12.77
CA ILE A 910 -23.30 2.99 12.06
C ILE A 910 -22.14 2.21 12.69
N PRO A 911 -21.80 1.01 12.17
CA PRO A 911 -20.57 0.33 12.53
C PRO A 911 -19.33 1.17 12.19
N PHE A 912 -18.39 1.25 13.12
CA PHE A 912 -17.20 2.09 13.06
C PHE A 912 -15.97 1.32 13.57
N SER A 913 -14.89 1.26 12.78
CA SER A 913 -13.70 0.47 13.14
C SER A 913 -12.90 1.06 14.32
N GLU A 914 -12.41 0.19 15.23
CA GLU A 914 -11.55 0.55 16.36
C GLU A 914 -10.25 1.26 15.90
N GLY A 915 -9.73 0.87 14.74
CA GLY A 915 -8.48 1.40 14.18
C GLY A 915 -8.64 2.64 13.33
N PHE A 916 -9.83 3.26 13.34
CA PHE A 916 -10.11 4.48 12.60
C PHE A 916 -10.34 5.64 13.57
N GLY A 917 -11.57 5.88 14.04
CA GLY A 917 -11.92 7.09 14.79
C GLY A 917 -11.71 7.03 16.31
N PHE A 918 -11.56 5.82 16.88
CA PHE A 918 -11.51 5.64 18.33
C PHE A 918 -10.15 6.01 18.94
N ILE A 919 -9.07 5.82 18.18
CA ILE A 919 -7.68 6.06 18.64
C ILE A 919 -7.06 7.35 18.09
N ALA A 920 -7.86 8.29 17.58
CA ALA A 920 -7.37 9.58 17.12
C ALA A 920 -6.81 10.42 18.28
N ASP A 921 -5.70 11.12 18.05
CA ASP A 921 -5.11 12.09 18.98
C ASP A 921 -5.30 13.51 18.41
N VAL A 922 -6.54 14.00 18.49
CA VAL A 922 -6.93 15.28 17.90
C VAL A 922 -6.40 16.45 18.74
N ASP A 923 -5.36 17.12 18.26
CA ASP A 923 -4.86 18.39 18.79
C ASP A 923 -5.67 19.57 18.24
N GLU A 924 -6.46 20.22 19.11
CA GLU A 924 -7.28 21.38 18.74
C GLU A 924 -6.44 22.62 18.38
N GLU A 925 -5.19 22.69 18.83
CA GLU A 925 -4.26 23.78 18.52
C GLU A 925 -3.58 23.62 17.16
N ASN A 926 -3.56 22.40 16.60
CA ASN A 926 -3.02 22.15 15.27
C ASN A 926 -4.01 22.65 14.21
N GLU A 927 -3.60 23.66 13.43
CA GLU A 927 -4.43 24.22 12.36
C GLU A 927 -4.41 23.36 11.09
N ASP A 928 -3.41 22.48 10.95
CA ASP A 928 -3.25 21.60 9.79
C ASP A 928 -3.97 20.24 9.96
N GLY A 929 -4.26 19.84 11.20
CA GLY A 929 -4.94 18.57 11.50
C GLY A 929 -6.47 18.63 11.36
N VAL A 930 -7.04 17.57 10.79
CA VAL A 930 -8.49 17.35 10.68
C VAL A 930 -9.03 16.63 11.93
N ASP A 931 -10.07 17.15 12.59
CA ASP A 931 -10.85 16.39 13.57
C ASP A 931 -11.68 15.31 12.82
N TYR A 932 -11.01 14.25 12.38
CA TYR A 932 -11.61 13.23 11.54
C TYR A 932 -12.58 12.29 12.27
N PRO A 933 -12.46 11.99 13.58
CA PRO A 933 -13.52 11.31 14.31
C PRO A 933 -14.84 12.08 14.24
N PHE A 934 -14.78 13.41 14.36
CA PHE A 934 -15.93 14.29 14.16
C PHE A 934 -16.38 14.29 12.68
N ALA A 935 -15.47 14.56 11.74
CA ALA A 935 -15.80 14.70 10.31
C ALA A 935 -16.41 13.43 9.70
N VAL A 936 -15.80 12.27 9.94
CA VAL A 936 -16.30 10.98 9.48
C VAL A 936 -17.63 10.67 10.14
N THR A 937 -17.80 10.96 11.43
CA THR A 937 -19.12 10.79 12.07
C THR A 937 -20.18 11.65 11.38
N VAL A 938 -19.85 12.91 11.03
CA VAL A 938 -20.77 13.77 10.30
C VAL A 938 -21.14 13.17 8.94
N HIS A 939 -20.16 12.67 8.19
CA HIS A 939 -20.33 11.99 6.91
C HIS A 939 -21.25 10.77 7.01
N GLU A 940 -20.97 9.86 7.95
CA GLU A 940 -21.77 8.64 8.13
C GLU A 940 -23.20 8.95 8.56
N VAL A 941 -23.42 10.01 9.35
CA VAL A 941 -24.77 10.44 9.71
C VAL A 941 -25.49 11.13 8.55
N ALA A 942 -24.76 11.83 7.67
CA ALA A 942 -25.34 12.46 6.48
C ALA A 942 -25.93 11.42 5.51
N HIS A 943 -25.38 10.20 5.47
CA HIS A 943 -25.96 9.09 4.70
C HIS A 943 -27.39 8.73 5.11
N GLN A 944 -27.82 9.08 6.34
CA GLN A 944 -29.21 8.89 6.76
C GLN A 944 -30.20 9.70 5.91
N TRP A 945 -29.74 10.77 5.24
CA TRP A 945 -30.46 11.48 4.18
C TRP A 945 -30.02 11.00 2.79
N TRP A 946 -28.70 11.00 2.56
CA TRP A 946 -28.09 10.69 1.27
C TRP A 946 -27.75 9.20 1.15
N ALA A 947 -28.77 8.44 0.76
CA ALA A 947 -28.89 6.98 0.57
C ALA A 947 -30.18 6.50 1.23
N HIS A 948 -30.39 6.83 2.52
CA HIS A 948 -31.53 6.32 3.31
C HIS A 948 -32.82 7.16 3.22
N GLN A 949 -32.78 8.38 2.66
CA GLN A 949 -33.98 9.07 2.17
C GLN A 949 -33.95 9.22 0.65
N VAL A 950 -32.81 9.66 0.11
CA VAL A 950 -32.58 9.84 -1.33
C VAL A 950 -31.66 8.74 -1.83
N ILE A 951 -32.16 7.87 -2.71
CA ILE A 951 -31.38 6.78 -3.30
C ILE A 951 -31.39 6.88 -4.83
N GLY A 952 -30.21 6.74 -5.44
CA GLY A 952 -30.06 6.77 -6.90
C GLY A 952 -30.34 5.43 -7.56
N ALA A 953 -30.82 5.48 -8.80
CA ALA A 953 -30.88 4.30 -9.68
C ALA A 953 -29.49 3.67 -9.90
N ASP A 954 -29.40 2.38 -10.25
CA ASP A 954 -28.13 1.68 -10.59
C ASP A 954 -27.59 2.08 -11.98
N VAL A 955 -27.28 3.37 -12.12
CA VAL A 955 -26.77 4.02 -13.35
C VAL A 955 -25.52 4.84 -13.02
N LEU A 956 -24.85 5.36 -14.05
CA LEU A 956 -23.72 6.28 -13.85
C LEU A 956 -24.12 7.48 -12.98
N GLY A 957 -23.21 7.93 -12.13
CA GLY A 957 -23.45 9.07 -11.24
C GLY A 957 -24.28 8.76 -9.98
N ALA A 958 -24.78 7.53 -9.80
CA ALA A 958 -25.58 7.16 -8.63
C ALA A 958 -24.90 7.51 -7.30
N THR A 959 -23.59 7.21 -7.19
CA THR A 959 -22.83 7.48 -5.96
C THR A 959 -22.44 8.96 -5.77
N MET A 960 -22.73 9.84 -6.73
CA MET A 960 -22.69 11.29 -6.49
C MET A 960 -23.79 11.70 -5.49
N LEU A 961 -24.96 11.08 -5.61
CA LEU A 961 -26.13 11.41 -4.78
C LEU A 961 -25.96 10.99 -3.31
N SER A 962 -25.12 9.99 -3.06
CA SER A 962 -24.81 9.48 -1.72
C SER A 962 -23.48 10.03 -1.19
N GLU A 963 -22.35 9.63 -1.79
CA GLU A 963 -21.02 9.90 -1.25
C GLU A 963 -20.63 11.38 -1.35
N SER A 964 -20.80 11.98 -2.53
CA SER A 964 -20.42 13.40 -2.71
C SER A 964 -21.29 14.34 -1.88
N MET A 965 -22.54 13.97 -1.64
CA MET A 965 -23.44 14.74 -0.79
C MET A 965 -23.13 14.58 0.70
N SER A 966 -22.79 13.37 1.16
CA SER A 966 -22.32 13.17 2.54
C SER A 966 -21.00 13.92 2.81
N GLU A 967 -20.09 13.92 1.84
CA GLU A 967 -18.84 14.70 1.88
C GLU A 967 -19.12 16.21 1.93
N TYR A 968 -20.04 16.70 1.09
CA TYR A 968 -20.45 18.11 1.11
C TYR A 968 -20.95 18.53 2.49
N VAL A 969 -21.81 17.71 3.11
CA VAL A 969 -22.32 17.98 4.46
C VAL A 969 -21.19 17.99 5.48
N ALA A 970 -20.28 17.01 5.44
CA ALA A 970 -19.13 16.95 6.33
C ALA A 970 -18.27 18.23 6.23
N LEU A 971 -17.93 18.66 5.02
CA LEU A 971 -17.17 19.89 4.79
C LEU A 971 -17.90 21.13 5.29
N LYS A 972 -19.21 21.26 5.04
CA LYS A 972 -19.96 22.44 5.48
C LYS A 972 -20.11 22.52 7.00
N VAL A 973 -20.31 21.39 7.66
CA VAL A 973 -20.35 21.34 9.13
C VAL A 973 -18.98 21.66 9.72
N LEU A 974 -17.89 21.16 9.11
CA LEU A 974 -16.53 21.51 9.49
C LEU A 974 -16.23 23.01 9.31
N GLU A 975 -16.64 23.61 8.19
CA GLU A 975 -16.51 25.04 7.94
C GLU A 975 -17.26 25.86 9.01
N HIS A 976 -18.47 25.44 9.39
CA HIS A 976 -19.25 26.13 10.43
C HIS A 976 -18.60 26.01 11.82
N GLN A 977 -17.89 24.91 12.09
CA GLN A 977 -17.22 24.67 13.37
C GLN A 977 -15.85 25.36 13.48
N HIS A 978 -15.06 25.34 12.40
CA HIS A 978 -13.65 25.75 12.42
C HIS A 978 -13.34 26.99 11.57
N GLY A 979 -14.30 27.46 10.77
CA GLY A 979 -14.13 28.59 9.87
C GLY A 979 -13.55 28.21 8.51
N LYS A 980 -13.65 29.17 7.57
CA LYS A 980 -13.16 29.01 6.19
C LYS A 980 -11.65 28.79 6.05
N PRO A 981 -10.77 29.42 6.85
CA PRO A 981 -9.32 29.25 6.70
C PRO A 981 -8.88 27.78 6.77
N LYS A 982 -9.45 26.99 7.70
CA LYS A 982 -9.14 25.56 7.84
C LYS A 982 -9.54 24.74 6.61
N MET A 983 -10.53 25.18 5.82
CA MET A 983 -10.98 24.44 4.63
C MET A 983 -9.94 24.36 3.52
N ARG A 984 -8.94 25.26 3.52
CA ARG A 984 -7.82 25.19 2.58
C ARG A 984 -7.10 23.84 2.65
N THR A 985 -6.84 23.33 3.84
CA THR A 985 -6.08 22.09 4.06
C THR A 985 -6.86 20.89 3.53
N PHE A 986 -8.15 20.79 3.88
CA PHE A 986 -9.04 19.72 3.40
C PHE A 986 -9.18 19.72 1.88
N LEU A 987 -9.42 20.90 1.28
CA LEU A 987 -9.57 21.01 -0.18
C LEU A 987 -8.26 20.70 -0.89
N LYS A 988 -7.11 21.10 -0.32
CA LYS A 988 -5.80 20.72 -0.84
C LYS A 988 -5.59 19.21 -0.81
N GLU A 989 -5.87 18.56 0.31
CA GLU A 989 -5.72 17.12 0.45
C GLU A 989 -6.66 16.36 -0.51
N ALA A 990 -7.91 16.80 -0.63
CA ALA A 990 -8.86 16.26 -1.61
C ALA A 990 -8.36 16.44 -3.05
N LEU A 991 -7.84 17.63 -3.39
CA LEU A 991 -7.27 17.93 -4.71
C LEU A 991 -6.07 17.03 -5.03
N ASP A 992 -5.09 16.96 -4.14
CA ASP A 992 -3.90 16.14 -4.32
C ASP A 992 -4.26 14.65 -4.41
N SER A 993 -5.19 14.19 -3.58
CA SER A 993 -5.72 12.82 -3.62
C SER A 993 -6.45 12.51 -4.93
N TYR A 994 -7.28 13.42 -5.45
CA TYR A 994 -7.95 13.27 -6.74
C TYR A 994 -6.92 13.17 -7.88
N LEU A 995 -5.92 14.06 -7.89
CA LEU A 995 -4.90 14.11 -8.94
C LEU A 995 -3.92 12.93 -8.89
N MET A 996 -3.63 12.39 -7.72
CA MET A 996 -2.79 11.19 -7.58
C MET A 996 -3.56 9.92 -7.95
N GLN A 997 -4.80 9.73 -7.47
CA GLN A 997 -5.51 8.47 -7.68
C GLN A 997 -5.92 8.26 -9.13
N ARG A 998 -6.29 9.32 -9.87
CA ARG A 998 -6.63 9.22 -11.30
C ARG A 998 -5.47 8.73 -12.17
N THR A 999 -4.23 8.88 -11.69
CA THR A 999 -3.01 8.38 -12.35
C THR A 999 -3.00 6.85 -12.45
N PHE A 1000 -3.76 6.16 -11.60
CA PHE A 1000 -3.88 4.70 -11.56
C PHE A 1000 -5.18 4.16 -12.19
N GLU A 1001 -5.95 5.00 -12.89
CA GLU A 1001 -7.18 4.59 -13.55
C GLU A 1001 -6.92 3.57 -14.67
N THR A 1002 -7.50 2.37 -14.56
CA THR A 1002 -7.22 1.25 -15.47
C THR A 1002 -8.21 1.10 -16.62
N LYS A 1003 -9.43 1.64 -16.48
CA LYS A 1003 -10.52 1.48 -17.45
C LYS A 1003 -10.91 2.79 -18.12
N ARG A 1004 -11.44 3.77 -17.37
CA ARG A 1004 -11.87 5.09 -17.89
C ARG A 1004 -12.17 6.07 -16.76
N GLU A 1005 -11.86 7.34 -16.95
CA GLU A 1005 -12.33 8.41 -16.07
C GLU A 1005 -13.63 9.03 -16.63
N LYS A 1006 -14.65 9.23 -15.79
CA LYS A 1006 -15.90 9.92 -16.16
C LYS A 1006 -16.07 11.25 -15.39
N PRO A 1007 -16.86 12.21 -15.90
CA PRO A 1007 -17.27 13.38 -15.14
C PRO A 1007 -18.02 13.03 -13.85
N LEU A 1008 -18.11 13.95 -12.89
CA LEU A 1008 -18.74 13.69 -11.57
C LEU A 1008 -20.20 13.23 -11.72
N MET A 1009 -20.95 13.86 -12.61
CA MET A 1009 -22.36 13.51 -12.88
C MET A 1009 -22.53 12.10 -13.47
N TYR A 1010 -21.47 11.54 -14.04
CA TYR A 1010 -21.48 10.23 -14.69
C TYR A 1010 -20.46 9.27 -14.06
N ASN A 1011 -20.11 9.48 -12.80
CA ASN A 1011 -19.09 8.67 -12.16
C ASN A 1011 -19.50 7.19 -12.08
N ASP A 1012 -18.53 6.30 -12.25
CA ASP A 1012 -18.80 4.86 -12.35
C ASP A 1012 -18.63 4.14 -10.99
N GLY A 1013 -18.69 4.88 -9.88
CA GLY A 1013 -18.36 4.37 -8.53
C GLY A 1013 -16.88 4.49 -8.15
N GLN A 1014 -16.08 5.21 -8.93
CA GLN A 1014 -14.67 5.48 -8.65
C GLN A 1014 -14.52 6.36 -7.39
N GLY A 1015 -13.75 5.87 -6.40
CA GLY A 1015 -13.56 6.54 -5.10
C GLY A 1015 -13.06 7.98 -5.26
N TYR A 1016 -11.97 8.17 -6.02
CA TYR A 1016 -11.37 9.49 -6.29
C TYR A 1016 -12.34 10.52 -6.89
N ILE A 1017 -13.40 10.06 -7.56
CA ILE A 1017 -14.39 10.95 -8.18
C ILE A 1017 -15.52 11.27 -7.19
N ARG A 1018 -16.10 10.25 -6.55
CA ARG A 1018 -17.28 10.43 -5.70
C ARG A 1018 -16.96 11.04 -4.32
N TYR A 1019 -15.76 10.81 -3.79
CA TYR A 1019 -15.29 11.48 -2.58
C TYR A 1019 -14.54 12.76 -2.97
N GLN A 1020 -13.28 12.66 -3.39
CA GLN A 1020 -12.39 13.81 -3.53
C GLN A 1020 -12.89 14.87 -4.51
N LYS A 1021 -13.20 14.50 -5.77
CA LYS A 1021 -13.77 15.46 -6.74
C LYS A 1021 -15.16 15.95 -6.31
N GLY A 1022 -15.97 15.08 -5.71
CA GLY A 1022 -17.28 15.42 -5.15
C GLY A 1022 -17.18 16.55 -4.10
N SER A 1023 -16.28 16.40 -3.13
CA SER A 1023 -15.99 17.37 -2.09
C SER A 1023 -15.60 18.73 -2.68
N LEU A 1024 -14.66 18.76 -3.64
CA LEU A 1024 -14.23 19.99 -4.32
C LEU A 1024 -15.39 20.68 -5.07
N VAL A 1025 -16.14 19.92 -5.86
CA VAL A 1025 -17.21 20.45 -6.72
C VAL A 1025 -18.35 21.02 -5.89
N PHE A 1026 -18.88 20.28 -4.92
CA PHE A 1026 -20.00 20.77 -4.13
C PHE A 1026 -19.62 21.91 -3.19
N TYR A 1027 -18.40 21.90 -2.63
CA TYR A 1027 -17.90 23.01 -1.84
C TYR A 1027 -17.74 24.28 -2.70
N ALA A 1028 -17.09 24.17 -3.86
CA ALA A 1028 -16.94 25.29 -4.77
C ALA A 1028 -18.30 25.81 -5.25
N LEU A 1029 -19.22 24.94 -5.65
CA LEU A 1029 -20.57 25.34 -6.05
C LEU A 1029 -21.29 26.11 -4.94
N SER A 1030 -21.22 25.62 -3.69
CA SER A 1030 -21.81 26.30 -2.53
C SER A 1030 -21.26 27.70 -2.31
N ASP A 1031 -19.99 27.95 -2.65
CA ASP A 1031 -19.37 29.26 -2.57
C ASP A 1031 -19.74 30.17 -3.76
N TYR A 1032 -19.93 29.62 -4.96
CA TYR A 1032 -20.27 30.37 -6.17
C TYR A 1032 -21.73 30.86 -6.19
N ILE A 1033 -22.69 29.99 -5.88
CA ILE A 1033 -24.12 30.36 -5.91
C ILE A 1033 -24.68 30.68 -4.52
N GLY A 1034 -23.91 30.40 -3.46
CA GLY A 1034 -24.28 30.59 -2.07
C GLY A 1034 -24.94 29.36 -1.44
N GLU A 1035 -24.48 29.01 -0.24
CA GLU A 1035 -24.93 27.82 0.52
C GLU A 1035 -26.46 27.74 0.65
N LYS A 1036 -27.11 28.85 1.03
CA LYS A 1036 -28.57 28.89 1.18
C LYS A 1036 -29.32 28.60 -0.13
N LYS A 1037 -28.81 29.06 -1.28
CA LYS A 1037 -29.45 28.82 -2.58
C LYS A 1037 -29.25 27.38 -3.02
N LEU A 1038 -28.04 26.84 -2.88
CA LEU A 1038 -27.73 25.45 -3.17
C LEU A 1038 -28.58 24.51 -2.29
N ASN A 1039 -28.52 24.69 -0.97
CA ASN A 1039 -29.31 23.90 -0.03
C ASN A 1039 -30.81 24.05 -0.26
N GLY A 1040 -31.29 25.25 -0.63
CA GLY A 1040 -32.69 25.44 -1.01
C GLY A 1040 -33.10 24.65 -2.26
N ALA A 1041 -32.23 24.50 -3.25
CA ALA A 1041 -32.50 23.66 -4.42
C ALA A 1041 -32.46 22.16 -4.07
N LEU A 1042 -31.47 21.75 -3.29
CA LEU A 1042 -31.34 20.37 -2.81
C LEU A 1042 -32.50 19.97 -1.89
N LYS A 1043 -33.00 20.89 -1.07
CA LYS A 1043 -34.21 20.70 -0.25
C LYS A 1043 -35.42 20.39 -1.12
N LYS A 1044 -35.68 21.20 -2.15
CA LYS A 1044 -36.78 20.96 -3.10
C LYS A 1044 -36.64 19.62 -3.84
N TYR A 1045 -35.40 19.23 -4.13
CA TYR A 1045 -35.10 17.94 -4.73
C TYR A 1045 -35.41 16.80 -3.75
N VAL A 1046 -34.91 16.86 -2.50
CA VAL A 1046 -35.19 15.89 -1.43
C VAL A 1046 -36.70 15.77 -1.17
N GLU A 1047 -37.42 16.89 -1.11
CA GLU A 1047 -38.89 16.89 -0.93
C GLU A 1047 -39.62 16.11 -2.02
N LYS A 1048 -39.09 16.11 -3.25
CA LYS A 1048 -39.64 15.35 -4.37
C LYS A 1048 -39.31 13.86 -4.32
N VAL A 1049 -38.07 13.49 -3.97
CA VAL A 1049 -37.54 12.13 -4.18
C VAL A 1049 -37.35 11.32 -2.90
N LYS A 1050 -37.58 11.90 -1.72
CA LYS A 1050 -37.43 11.18 -0.44
C LYS A 1050 -38.34 9.94 -0.40
N PHE A 1051 -37.78 8.79 -0.06
CA PHE A 1051 -38.46 7.49 0.00
C PHE A 1051 -39.20 7.12 -1.29
N GLN A 1052 -38.74 7.63 -2.43
CA GLN A 1052 -39.30 7.32 -3.74
C GLN A 1052 -39.22 5.81 -4.02
N GLU A 1053 -40.29 5.26 -4.59
CA GLU A 1053 -40.33 3.93 -5.21
C GLU A 1053 -39.95 4.04 -6.70
N PRO A 1054 -39.63 2.92 -7.39
CA PRO A 1054 -39.23 2.96 -8.80
C PRO A 1054 -40.21 3.72 -9.71
N PRO A 1055 -39.73 4.49 -10.72
CA PRO A 1055 -38.34 4.65 -11.12
C PRO A 1055 -37.56 5.54 -10.16
N TYR A 1056 -36.31 5.18 -9.86
CA TYR A 1056 -35.46 5.95 -8.95
C TYR A 1056 -34.81 7.16 -9.64
N THR A 1057 -34.50 8.18 -8.84
CA THR A 1057 -33.87 9.43 -9.28
C THR A 1057 -32.43 9.22 -9.79
N THR A 1058 -31.92 10.20 -10.54
CA THR A 1058 -30.60 10.17 -11.17
C THR A 1058 -29.78 11.42 -10.86
N SER A 1059 -28.46 11.34 -11.11
CA SER A 1059 -27.55 12.50 -10.99
C SER A 1059 -27.97 13.67 -11.90
N ILE A 1060 -28.48 13.39 -13.10
CA ILE A 1060 -28.96 14.41 -14.05
C ILE A 1060 -30.08 15.23 -13.39
N GLU A 1061 -31.03 14.55 -12.75
CA GLU A 1061 -32.16 15.23 -12.11
C GLU A 1061 -31.70 16.19 -11.00
N MET A 1062 -30.81 15.75 -10.10
CA MET A 1062 -30.25 16.62 -9.07
C MET A 1062 -29.52 17.83 -9.69
N VAL A 1063 -28.70 17.60 -10.71
CA VAL A 1063 -27.94 18.67 -11.37
C VAL A 1063 -28.87 19.65 -12.08
N ASP A 1064 -30.01 19.22 -12.62
CA ASP A 1064 -31.01 20.11 -13.21
C ASP A 1064 -31.71 21.01 -12.16
N TYR A 1065 -31.93 20.50 -10.94
CA TYR A 1065 -32.40 21.33 -9.83
C TYR A 1065 -31.39 22.41 -9.45
N ILE A 1066 -30.11 22.04 -9.42
CA ILE A 1066 -29.01 22.99 -9.19
C ILE A 1066 -28.96 24.00 -10.34
N ARG A 1067 -29.03 23.55 -11.60
CA ARG A 1067 -28.96 24.39 -12.80
C ARG A 1067 -30.00 25.50 -12.80
N LYS A 1068 -31.23 25.22 -12.34
CA LYS A 1068 -32.33 26.19 -12.24
C LYS A 1068 -32.07 27.35 -11.27
N VAL A 1069 -31.26 27.12 -10.23
CA VAL A 1069 -30.92 28.18 -9.25
C VAL A 1069 -29.58 28.84 -9.55
N THR A 1070 -28.79 28.28 -10.46
CA THR A 1070 -27.52 28.87 -10.93
C THR A 1070 -27.81 30.04 -11.87
N PRO A 1071 -27.27 31.25 -11.60
CA PRO A 1071 -27.43 32.40 -12.47
C PRO A 1071 -26.86 32.15 -13.89
N ASP A 1072 -27.43 32.81 -14.91
CA ASP A 1072 -26.97 32.70 -16.31
C ASP A 1072 -25.47 32.95 -16.48
N SER A 1073 -24.92 33.90 -15.71
CA SER A 1073 -23.49 34.22 -15.70
C SER A 1073 -22.59 33.09 -15.19
N LEU A 1074 -23.13 32.11 -14.46
CA LEU A 1074 -22.43 30.99 -13.83
C LEU A 1074 -22.81 29.62 -14.41
N GLN A 1075 -23.63 29.56 -15.46
CA GLN A 1075 -24.05 28.27 -16.06
C GLN A 1075 -22.87 27.42 -16.56
N TYR A 1076 -21.76 28.06 -16.95
CA TYR A 1076 -20.53 27.36 -17.33
C TYR A 1076 -19.97 26.47 -16.20
N VAL A 1077 -20.18 26.84 -14.94
CA VAL A 1077 -19.70 26.11 -13.76
C VAL A 1077 -20.31 24.71 -13.71
N ILE A 1078 -21.59 24.57 -14.07
CA ILE A 1078 -22.26 23.26 -14.10
C ILE A 1078 -21.60 22.35 -15.13
N LYS A 1079 -21.32 22.88 -16.33
CA LYS A 1079 -20.63 22.15 -17.38
C LYS A 1079 -19.23 21.73 -16.97
N ASP A 1080 -18.47 22.63 -16.36
CA ASP A 1080 -17.07 22.38 -16.00
C ASP A 1080 -16.95 21.42 -14.80
N MET A 1081 -17.81 21.53 -13.80
CA MET A 1081 -17.73 20.75 -12.57
C MET A 1081 -18.42 19.38 -12.66
N PHE A 1082 -19.60 19.29 -13.31
CA PHE A 1082 -20.43 18.08 -13.31
C PHE A 1082 -20.34 17.28 -14.61
N GLU A 1083 -20.40 17.96 -15.75
CA GLU A 1083 -20.56 17.33 -17.07
C GLU A 1083 -19.25 16.97 -17.75
N THR A 1084 -18.12 17.55 -17.32
CA THR A 1084 -16.82 17.38 -17.96
C THR A 1084 -15.70 17.07 -16.96
N ILE A 1085 -14.54 16.64 -17.48
CA ILE A 1085 -13.31 16.49 -16.72
C ILE A 1085 -12.48 17.75 -16.97
N THR A 1086 -12.83 18.84 -16.27
CA THR A 1086 -12.17 20.14 -16.41
C THR A 1086 -11.11 20.34 -15.35
N LEU A 1087 -9.95 20.82 -15.77
CA LEU A 1087 -8.75 21.01 -14.96
C LEU A 1087 -8.17 22.40 -15.20
N TYR A 1088 -7.65 23.00 -14.15
CA TYR A 1088 -7.10 24.34 -14.15
C TYR A 1088 -5.58 24.30 -13.97
N LYS A 1089 -4.96 25.42 -14.34
CA LYS A 1089 -3.60 25.83 -13.96
C LYS A 1089 -3.66 27.31 -13.67
N ASN A 1090 -3.65 27.66 -12.39
CA ASN A 1090 -3.73 29.02 -11.91
C ASN A 1090 -2.41 29.36 -11.22
N ARG A 1091 -1.72 30.40 -11.70
CA ARG A 1091 -0.38 30.73 -11.22
C ARG A 1091 -0.19 32.22 -11.03
N ILE A 1092 0.44 32.62 -9.93
CA ILE A 1092 0.97 33.99 -9.77
C ILE A 1092 2.32 34.13 -10.50
N VAL A 1093 2.38 35.04 -11.47
CA VAL A 1093 3.58 35.33 -12.27
C VAL A 1093 4.48 36.32 -11.54
N GLU A 1094 3.90 37.41 -11.02
CA GLU A 1094 4.59 38.46 -10.29
C GLU A 1094 3.61 39.19 -9.36
N ALA A 1095 4.11 39.67 -8.22
CA ALA A 1095 3.33 40.49 -7.32
C ALA A 1095 4.23 41.54 -6.67
N THR A 1096 3.83 42.81 -6.69
CA THR A 1096 4.60 43.92 -6.10
C THR A 1096 3.72 44.76 -5.19
N THR A 1097 4.29 45.27 -4.11
CA THR A 1097 3.58 46.13 -3.15
C THR A 1097 4.24 47.50 -3.04
N THR A 1098 3.45 48.56 -3.18
CA THR A 1098 3.88 49.95 -3.04
C THR A 1098 3.08 50.63 -1.93
N LYS A 1099 3.76 51.25 -0.96
CA LYS A 1099 3.10 52.04 0.09
C LYS A 1099 2.69 53.40 -0.49
N LEU A 1100 1.42 53.76 -0.34
CA LEU A 1100 0.86 55.04 -0.80
C LEU A 1100 0.98 56.11 0.28
N GLU A 1101 0.94 57.39 -0.12
CA GLU A 1101 1.05 58.55 0.78
C GLU A 1101 -0.04 58.60 1.84
N ASN A 1102 -1.22 58.05 1.55
CA ASN A 1102 -2.36 57.96 2.47
C ASN A 1102 -2.26 56.82 3.50
N GLY A 1103 -1.12 56.11 3.55
CA GLY A 1103 -0.88 55.01 4.48
C GLY A 1103 -1.38 53.64 4.02
N LYS A 1104 -2.14 53.56 2.92
CA LYS A 1104 -2.59 52.30 2.31
C LYS A 1104 -1.51 51.66 1.45
N TYR A 1105 -1.73 50.43 1.00
CA TYR A 1105 -0.81 49.68 0.16
C TYR A 1105 -1.45 49.33 -1.18
N GLN A 1106 -0.81 49.73 -2.28
CA GLN A 1106 -1.15 49.27 -3.63
C GLN A 1106 -0.45 47.94 -3.90
N VAL A 1107 -1.19 46.95 -4.37
CA VAL A 1107 -0.72 45.62 -4.72
C VAL A 1107 -1.01 45.38 -6.19
N ASP A 1108 0.05 45.24 -6.98
CA ASP A 1108 -0.02 44.88 -8.39
C ASP A 1108 0.23 43.39 -8.52
N ILE A 1109 -0.72 42.66 -9.10
CA ILE A 1109 -0.69 41.20 -9.23
C ILE A 1109 -0.77 40.85 -10.72
N GLU A 1110 0.24 40.16 -11.24
CA GLU A 1110 0.23 39.53 -12.55
C GLU A 1110 0.09 38.02 -12.38
N PHE A 1111 -0.88 37.41 -13.08
CA PHE A 1111 -1.20 36.00 -12.93
C PHE A 1111 -1.72 35.39 -14.23
N GLU A 1112 -1.47 34.09 -14.37
CA GLU A 1112 -1.91 33.27 -15.50
C GLU A 1112 -3.00 32.31 -15.05
N VAL A 1113 -4.04 32.17 -15.88
CA VAL A 1113 -5.11 31.19 -15.72
C VAL A 1113 -5.23 30.44 -17.04
N SER A 1114 -5.18 29.11 -16.97
CA SER A 1114 -5.53 28.26 -18.12
C SER A 1114 -6.37 27.09 -17.68
N LYS A 1115 -7.25 26.65 -18.58
CA LYS A 1115 -8.22 25.59 -18.36
C LYS A 1115 -8.15 24.60 -19.50
N TYR A 1116 -8.21 23.31 -19.20
CA TYR A 1116 -8.23 22.27 -20.22
C TYR A 1116 -9.13 21.11 -19.78
N ARG A 1117 -9.47 20.25 -20.73
CA ARG A 1117 -10.31 19.09 -20.47
C ARG A 1117 -9.62 17.81 -20.89
N ASN A 1118 -9.98 16.74 -20.18
CA ASN A 1118 -9.53 15.40 -20.50
C ASN A 1118 -10.67 14.57 -21.08
N ASP A 1119 -10.35 13.69 -22.02
CA ASP A 1119 -11.22 12.59 -22.38
C ASP A 1119 -11.14 11.44 -21.34
N GLU A 1120 -11.89 10.37 -21.57
CA GLU A 1120 -11.95 9.20 -20.69
C GLU A 1120 -10.62 8.47 -20.49
N LYS A 1121 -9.64 8.68 -21.39
CA LYS A 1121 -8.29 8.10 -21.34
C LYS A 1121 -7.25 9.10 -20.82
N GLY A 1122 -7.69 10.29 -20.42
CA GLY A 1122 -6.82 11.35 -19.91
C GLY A 1122 -6.18 12.22 -20.99
N LYS A 1123 -6.57 12.11 -22.26
CA LYS A 1123 -6.02 12.95 -23.33
C LYS A 1123 -6.53 14.38 -23.23
N LYS A 1124 -5.60 15.34 -23.23
CA LYS A 1124 -5.89 16.77 -23.08
C LYS A 1124 -6.41 17.39 -24.37
N PHE A 1125 -7.45 18.21 -24.27
CA PHE A 1125 -7.94 19.07 -25.34
C PHE A 1125 -8.29 20.48 -24.82
N TYR A 1126 -8.20 21.47 -25.71
CA TYR A 1126 -8.26 22.90 -25.38
C TYR A 1126 -9.34 23.67 -26.15
N GLY A 1127 -10.27 22.96 -26.79
CA GLY A 1127 -11.41 23.53 -27.50
C GLY A 1127 -12.44 22.46 -27.84
N GLU A 1128 -13.72 22.82 -27.90
CA GLU A 1128 -14.79 21.92 -28.36
C GLU A 1128 -14.97 22.00 -29.87
N LYS A 1129 -14.83 23.21 -30.43
CA LYS A 1129 -14.84 23.45 -31.87
C LYS A 1129 -13.49 23.97 -32.33
N VAL A 1130 -13.23 23.78 -33.61
CA VAL A 1130 -12.05 24.35 -34.27
C VAL A 1130 -12.12 25.88 -34.14
N GLY A 1131 -11.10 26.49 -33.53
CA GLY A 1131 -11.01 27.94 -33.31
C GLY A 1131 -11.31 28.41 -31.88
N ASP A 1132 -11.86 27.56 -31.00
CA ASP A 1132 -12.21 27.96 -29.62
C ASP A 1132 -10.99 28.05 -28.67
N THR A 1133 -9.83 27.54 -29.09
CA THR A 1133 -8.64 27.47 -28.23
C THR A 1133 -8.02 28.85 -28.03
N LEU A 1134 -8.01 29.33 -26.78
CA LEU A 1134 -7.21 30.49 -26.39
C LEU A 1134 -5.73 30.11 -26.40
N THR A 1135 -4.91 30.99 -26.95
CA THR A 1135 -3.46 30.81 -27.09
C THR A 1135 -2.75 32.03 -26.54
N TYR A 1136 -1.78 31.84 -25.66
CA TYR A 1136 -0.92 32.89 -25.14
C TYR A 1136 0.55 32.48 -25.29
N LYS A 1137 1.37 33.34 -25.88
CA LYS A 1137 2.80 33.10 -26.08
C LYS A 1137 3.54 34.42 -26.01
N THR A 1138 4.55 34.51 -25.14
CA THR A 1138 5.50 35.63 -25.13
C THR A 1138 6.76 35.27 -25.92
N GLU A 1139 7.59 36.25 -26.25
CA GLU A 1139 8.87 36.04 -26.94
C GLU A 1139 9.82 35.10 -26.18
N LYS A 1140 9.70 35.05 -24.84
CA LYS A 1140 10.48 34.18 -23.95
C LYS A 1140 9.96 32.74 -23.90
N MET A 1141 8.75 32.47 -24.42
CA MET A 1141 8.10 31.16 -24.34
C MET A 1141 8.42 30.28 -25.55
N THR A 1142 8.97 29.10 -25.28
CA THR A 1142 9.24 28.07 -26.30
C THR A 1142 7.94 27.43 -26.81
N LYS A 1143 6.91 27.31 -25.96
CA LYS A 1143 5.59 26.78 -26.29
C LYS A 1143 4.49 27.72 -25.80
N PRO A 1144 3.40 27.90 -26.59
CA PRO A 1144 2.25 28.66 -26.12
C PRO A 1144 1.56 27.94 -24.94
N VAL A 1145 0.96 28.73 -24.05
CA VAL A 1145 -0.08 28.26 -23.12
C VAL A 1145 -1.40 28.19 -23.90
N LEU A 1146 -2.08 27.07 -23.77
CA LEU A 1146 -3.38 26.84 -24.40
C LEU A 1146 -4.45 26.76 -23.31
N SER A 1147 -5.64 27.24 -23.62
CA SER A 1147 -6.80 27.13 -22.74
C SER A 1147 -8.06 26.94 -23.56
N VAL A 1148 -9.03 26.20 -23.02
CA VAL A 1148 -10.44 26.37 -23.45
C VAL A 1148 -10.87 27.82 -23.18
N PRO A 1149 -11.94 28.32 -23.83
CA PRO A 1149 -12.46 29.65 -23.55
C PRO A 1149 -12.64 29.89 -22.05
N LEU A 1150 -12.09 31.01 -21.58
CA LEU A 1150 -12.19 31.45 -20.19
C LEU A 1150 -13.37 32.42 -20.06
N ALA A 1151 -14.23 32.16 -19.09
CA ALA A 1151 -15.30 33.05 -18.66
C ALA A 1151 -15.49 32.92 -17.13
N ASP A 1152 -14.38 32.67 -16.45
CA ASP A 1152 -14.34 32.04 -15.14
C ASP A 1152 -14.22 33.08 -14.04
N TYR A 1153 -15.11 33.03 -13.05
CA TYR A 1153 -15.04 33.84 -11.85
C TYR A 1153 -14.11 33.19 -10.82
N ILE A 1154 -12.87 33.67 -10.72
CA ILE A 1154 -11.84 33.08 -9.85
C ILE A 1154 -11.54 34.02 -8.69
N ASP A 1155 -11.42 33.47 -7.47
CA ASP A 1155 -11.07 34.27 -6.29
C ASP A 1155 -9.64 34.80 -6.40
N ILE A 1156 -9.46 36.10 -6.23
CA ILE A 1156 -8.15 36.74 -6.02
C ILE A 1156 -8.08 37.14 -4.54
N GLY A 1157 -7.04 36.64 -3.86
CA GLY A 1157 -6.83 36.84 -2.44
C GLY A 1157 -5.58 37.68 -2.14
N ILE A 1158 -5.67 38.56 -1.13
CA ILE A 1158 -4.54 39.26 -0.52
C ILE A 1158 -4.59 39.00 0.98
N PHE A 1159 -3.47 38.57 1.54
CA PHE A 1159 -3.37 38.11 2.91
C PHE A 1159 -2.25 38.83 3.65
N THR A 1160 -2.42 38.97 4.96
CA THR A 1160 -1.37 39.37 5.90
C THR A 1160 -1.30 38.39 7.07
N LYS A 1161 -0.38 38.64 8.00
CA LYS A 1161 -0.29 37.88 9.26
C LYS A 1161 -0.57 38.81 10.43
N GLU A 1162 -1.52 38.44 11.26
CA GLU A 1162 -1.82 39.12 12.53
C GLU A 1162 -1.38 38.24 13.71
N GLU A 1163 -0.96 38.86 14.80
CA GLU A 1163 -0.58 38.14 16.01
C GLU A 1163 -1.76 38.13 16.99
N ILE A 1164 -2.39 36.96 17.15
CA ILE A 1164 -3.48 36.72 18.10
C ILE A 1164 -2.95 35.72 19.13
N ASP A 1165 -3.01 36.08 20.41
CA ASP A 1165 -2.54 35.26 21.53
C ASP A 1165 -1.07 34.77 21.39
N GLY A 1166 -0.21 35.62 20.82
CA GLY A 1166 1.21 35.29 20.57
C GLY A 1166 1.45 34.35 19.37
N LYS A 1167 0.41 34.05 18.57
CA LYS A 1167 0.50 33.21 17.36
C LYS A 1167 0.19 34.05 16.11
N LYS A 1168 0.99 33.88 15.05
CA LYS A 1168 0.76 34.53 13.75
C LYS A 1168 -0.34 33.80 12.98
N LYS A 1169 -1.55 34.35 12.96
CA LYS A 1169 -2.68 33.86 12.17
C LYS A 1169 -2.75 34.59 10.83
N GLU A 1170 -3.17 33.86 9.81
CA GLU A 1170 -3.44 34.44 8.50
C GLU A 1170 -4.71 35.29 8.56
N LYS A 1171 -4.62 36.52 8.06
CA LYS A 1171 -5.74 37.45 7.96
C LYS A 1171 -6.00 37.78 6.50
N GLU A 1172 -7.26 37.64 6.09
CA GLU A 1172 -7.72 38.04 4.76
C GLU A 1172 -7.87 39.56 4.69
N LEU A 1173 -7.10 40.22 3.82
CA LEU A 1173 -7.26 41.65 3.52
C LEU A 1173 -8.21 41.87 2.34
N TYR A 1174 -8.24 40.93 1.40
CA TYR A 1174 -9.09 40.98 0.21
C TYR A 1174 -9.35 39.55 -0.27
N LEU A 1175 -10.60 39.20 -0.56
CA LEU A 1175 -10.95 37.94 -1.22
C LEU A 1175 -12.21 38.15 -2.06
N HIS A 1176 -12.05 38.32 -3.37
CA HIS A 1176 -13.17 38.54 -4.28
C HIS A 1176 -12.99 37.80 -5.61
N LYS A 1177 -14.11 37.38 -6.20
CA LYS A 1177 -14.15 36.76 -7.52
C LYS A 1177 -13.99 37.78 -8.63
N HIS A 1178 -12.99 37.57 -9.49
CA HIS A 1178 -12.76 38.34 -10.71
C HIS A 1178 -13.10 37.51 -11.93
N LYS A 1179 -13.77 38.11 -12.92
CA LYS A 1179 -14.09 37.41 -14.17
C LYS A 1179 -12.87 37.38 -15.08
N ILE A 1180 -12.33 36.19 -15.29
CA ILE A 1180 -11.14 35.96 -16.10
C ILE A 1180 -11.56 35.48 -17.50
N THR A 1181 -11.10 36.20 -18.53
CA THR A 1181 -11.43 35.92 -19.95
C THR A 1181 -10.22 35.73 -20.84
N LYS A 1182 -9.02 35.95 -20.30
CA LYS A 1182 -7.73 35.84 -20.99
C LYS A 1182 -6.78 35.02 -20.14
N ILE A 1183 -5.76 34.44 -20.77
CA ILE A 1183 -4.78 33.61 -20.07
C ILE A 1183 -3.91 34.44 -19.13
N ASN A 1184 -3.27 35.51 -19.62
CA ASN A 1184 -2.48 36.42 -18.77
C ASN A 1184 -3.33 37.62 -18.32
N ASN A 1185 -3.27 37.94 -17.03
CA ASN A 1185 -4.08 38.98 -16.40
C ASN A 1185 -3.22 39.83 -15.45
N LYS A 1186 -3.54 41.12 -15.37
CA LYS A 1186 -2.92 42.05 -14.43
C LYS A 1186 -3.99 42.85 -13.71
N ILE A 1187 -3.94 42.86 -12.38
CA ILE A 1187 -4.90 43.58 -11.53
C ILE A 1187 -4.14 44.39 -10.49
N THR A 1188 -4.61 45.60 -10.23
CA THR A 1188 -4.11 46.49 -9.18
C THR A 1188 -5.20 46.65 -8.12
N LEU A 1189 -4.85 46.37 -6.86
CA LEU A 1189 -5.76 46.46 -5.70
C LEU A 1189 -5.15 47.33 -4.60
N ILE A 1190 -5.99 47.98 -3.80
CA ILE A 1190 -5.55 48.80 -2.66
C ILE A 1190 -6.07 48.16 -1.38
N VAL A 1191 -5.17 47.92 -0.42
CA VAL A 1191 -5.49 47.32 0.89
C VAL A 1191 -5.00 48.23 2.03
N ASP A 1192 -5.67 48.13 3.18
CA ASP A 1192 -5.44 49.04 4.32
C ASP A 1192 -4.21 48.65 5.16
N GLU A 1193 -3.83 47.37 5.16
CA GLU A 1193 -2.69 46.84 5.91
C GLU A 1193 -1.59 46.32 4.98
N LYS A 1194 -0.36 46.18 5.50
CA LYS A 1194 0.76 45.67 4.71
C LYS A 1194 0.48 44.20 4.31
N PRO A 1195 0.36 43.88 3.01
CA PRO A 1195 0.16 42.52 2.55
C PRO A 1195 1.47 41.72 2.66
N THR A 1196 1.35 40.43 2.92
CA THR A 1196 2.49 39.49 2.95
C THR A 1196 2.41 38.42 1.87
N GLU A 1197 1.22 38.16 1.34
CA GLU A 1197 0.99 37.10 0.35
C GLU A 1197 -0.21 37.44 -0.52
N VAL A 1198 -0.18 37.00 -1.78
CA VAL A 1198 -1.29 37.08 -2.73
C VAL A 1198 -1.59 35.70 -3.30
N GLY A 1199 -2.79 35.50 -3.86
CA GLY A 1199 -3.11 34.27 -4.55
C GLY A 1199 -4.28 34.35 -5.53
N VAL A 1200 -4.32 33.39 -6.45
CA VAL A 1200 -5.39 33.12 -7.41
C VAL A 1200 -5.97 31.75 -7.08
N ASP A 1201 -7.27 31.66 -6.81
CA ASP A 1201 -7.89 30.50 -6.15
C ASP A 1201 -7.10 30.04 -4.90
N PRO A 1202 -6.84 30.92 -3.92
CA PRO A 1202 -5.92 30.65 -2.81
C PRO A 1202 -6.37 29.52 -1.87
N TYR A 1203 -7.64 29.11 -1.98
CA TYR A 1203 -8.29 28.06 -1.18
C TYR A 1203 -8.38 26.70 -1.91
N ASN A 1204 -7.84 26.57 -3.13
CA ASN A 1204 -7.90 25.35 -3.93
C ASN A 1204 -9.34 24.88 -4.23
N LYS A 1205 -10.26 25.80 -4.52
CA LYS A 1205 -11.66 25.46 -4.83
C LYS A 1205 -11.78 24.86 -6.23
N LEU A 1206 -10.91 25.23 -7.14
CA LEU A 1206 -10.84 24.69 -8.49
C LEU A 1206 -9.85 23.53 -8.54
N ILE A 1207 -10.07 22.63 -9.49
CA ILE A 1207 -9.21 21.45 -9.68
C ILE A 1207 -7.93 21.88 -10.40
N ASP A 1208 -7.02 22.51 -9.66
CA ASP A 1208 -5.74 23.00 -10.16
C ASP A 1208 -4.69 21.89 -10.17
N THR A 1209 -4.11 21.61 -11.34
CA THR A 1209 -3.06 20.60 -11.46
C THR A 1209 -1.68 21.03 -10.94
N GLN A 1210 -1.53 22.29 -10.52
CA GLN A 1210 -0.31 22.81 -9.92
C GLN A 1210 -0.64 23.83 -8.81
N SER A 1211 -1.35 23.40 -7.78
CA SER A 1211 -1.78 24.27 -6.66
C SER A 1211 -0.66 24.84 -5.79
N GLU A 1212 0.63 24.62 -6.10
CA GLU A 1212 1.77 25.13 -5.32
C GLU A 1212 2.20 26.54 -5.77
N ASP A 1213 1.79 26.99 -6.95
CA ASP A 1213 2.15 28.30 -7.50
C ASP A 1213 0.97 29.27 -7.62
N ASN A 1214 -0.17 28.88 -7.04
CA ASN A 1214 -1.39 29.68 -6.98
C ASN A 1214 -1.32 30.78 -5.89
N ARG A 1215 -0.36 30.69 -4.97
CA ARG A 1215 -0.04 31.73 -3.96
C ARG A 1215 1.42 32.17 -4.08
N ARG A 1216 1.70 33.41 -3.71
CA ARG A 1216 3.07 33.97 -3.70
C ARG A 1216 3.24 34.99 -2.58
N LYS A 1217 4.32 34.82 -1.81
CA LYS A 1217 4.78 35.79 -0.81
C LYS A 1217 5.38 37.03 -1.47
N LEU A 1218 5.09 38.19 -0.90
CA LEU A 1218 5.47 39.52 -1.38
C LEU A 1218 6.83 40.00 -0.86
#